data_AF-A0A067CE36-F1
#
_entry.id   AF-A0A067CE36-F1
#
_cell.length_a   1.000
_cell.length_b   1.000
_cell.length_c   1.000
_cell.angle_alpha   90.00
_cell.angle_beta   90.00
_cell.angle_gamma   90.00
#
_symmetry.space_group_name_H-M   'P 1'
#
loop_
_entity.id
_entity.type
_entity.pdbx_description
1 polymer ?
#
loop_
_entity_poly.entity_id
_entity_poly.type
_entity_poly.pdbx_seq_one_letter_code
_entity_poly.pdbx_strand_id
1 'polypeptide(L)'
;MASIVVVAVLVSLLLLHAGSARASLCHGPPTLVPIDGQDRREGVASAAVNALVRLHGRDHVCTGWFVGSQGHLLTAHHCVHGADTAAIVLEVHDGSIGRMYTGVDIVAASEALDYALIKSRDGTLRGRHYLVLHHDTTDLLGRSAIVLQFIDGTSPPSMSRDGPILTTTYTGCDRGGRLGYALSTKMCASGSPILSTATGAVLGLHTCGGCNTDQGRLNSGVAATDIIADLKMQQALPPAALAAVGPRAEVPPITTTVEVRGTLVHESGAPSVDTMLLSVATPGRLRIDVAAWTQDAHGRWSDVRGDCDGSYFDSKVILASVDTSDGRPRAFVLVENDDDSGKHGASDGSISARDAYVDYFIAAPGDYYVFVGTSGMALALKAPTASNSNSSALYGCGNVLAAAANYKVSLTADAGMLARVETPHARSTSPPCNLMAHGPMHCPSPRGEGAVELRLHAVVAGTLRRTTSATSTDHIRLNITSPGRIGIDVASYQEFANGSIAQRGLPTVCGRAYVDTILYVFERYPDALIAAVGTRPIAHVASERYRSISTRDPYLELELGVGVYTLVIGQEPLSLYEAFHALYPDVREANAPLLCGRPHPVGHYHVFFHVQHAHMLAPPAPPGSFDHASCTTEVCAYEKLP
;
A
#
# COMPACT_ATOMS: atom_id res chain seq x y z
N MET A 1 -21.05 -71.52 13.24
CA MET A 1 -21.71 -70.22 13.44
C MET A 1 -20.73 -69.27 14.14
N ALA A 2 -19.81 -68.69 13.37
CA ALA A 2 -18.85 -67.70 13.85
C ALA A 2 -18.50 -66.80 12.65
N SER A 3 -19.44 -65.95 12.30
CA SER A 3 -19.34 -64.89 11.29
C SER A 3 -20.45 -63.93 11.66
N ILE A 4 -20.12 -62.65 11.91
CA ILE A 4 -20.96 -61.43 11.82
C ILE A 4 -20.46 -60.29 12.74
N VAL A 5 -19.63 -60.51 13.76
CA VAL A 5 -19.35 -59.43 14.75
C VAL A 5 -18.08 -58.60 14.52
N VAL A 6 -17.17 -59.00 13.60
CA VAL A 6 -15.86 -58.30 13.46
C VAL A 6 -15.84 -57.25 12.34
N VAL A 7 -16.87 -57.15 11.48
CA VAL A 7 -16.87 -56.22 10.33
C VAL A 7 -17.50 -54.85 10.65
N ALA A 8 -18.26 -54.70 11.74
CA ALA A 8 -18.97 -53.46 12.05
C ALA A 8 -18.14 -52.39 12.81
N VAL A 9 -16.97 -52.74 13.34
CA VAL A 9 -16.17 -51.81 14.16
C VAL A 9 -15.01 -51.17 13.36
N LEU A 10 -14.62 -51.74 12.21
CA LEU A 10 -13.56 -51.17 11.38
C LEU A 10 -14.03 -50.12 10.36
N VAL A 11 -15.34 -50.05 10.06
CA VAL A 11 -15.90 -49.06 9.10
C VAL A 11 -16.24 -47.72 9.78
N SER A 12 -16.41 -47.69 11.10
CA SER A 12 -16.72 -46.45 11.85
C SER A 12 -15.50 -45.68 12.36
N LEU A 13 -14.28 -46.23 12.24
CA LEU A 13 -13.04 -45.54 12.66
C LEU A 13 -12.28 -44.82 11.52
N LEU A 14 -12.70 -44.97 10.27
CA LEU A 14 -12.14 -44.26 9.11
C LEU A 14 -12.91 -42.98 8.73
N LEU A 15 -13.94 -42.59 9.51
CA LEU A 15 -14.79 -41.42 9.26
C LEU A 15 -14.70 -40.32 10.34
N LEU A 16 -13.71 -40.37 11.24
CA LEU A 16 -13.59 -39.43 12.36
C LEU A 16 -12.23 -38.71 12.49
N HIS A 17 -11.42 -38.70 11.43
CA HIS A 17 -10.32 -37.74 11.28
C HIS A 17 -10.64 -36.67 10.22
N ALA A 18 -11.90 -36.24 10.16
CA ALA A 18 -12.20 -34.88 9.69
C ALA A 18 -11.66 -33.93 10.75
N GLY A 19 -10.36 -33.61 10.65
CA GLY A 19 -9.77 -32.51 11.38
C GLY A 19 -10.67 -31.30 11.19
N SER A 20 -10.99 -30.62 12.29
CA SER A 20 -11.89 -29.48 12.26
C SER A 20 -11.29 -28.43 11.34
N ALA A 21 -11.75 -28.39 10.08
CA ALA A 21 -11.61 -27.22 9.26
C ALA A 21 -12.36 -26.13 10.04
N ARG A 22 -11.62 -25.26 10.73
CA ARG A 22 -12.20 -24.02 11.25
C ARG A 22 -12.83 -23.35 10.04
N ALA A 23 -14.16 -23.41 9.95
CA ALA A 23 -14.92 -22.65 8.98
C ALA A 23 -14.64 -21.18 9.26
N SER A 24 -13.67 -20.61 8.53
CA SER A 24 -13.47 -19.18 8.46
C SER A 24 -14.62 -18.63 7.61
N LEU A 25 -15.69 -18.27 8.31
CA LEU A 25 -16.82 -17.51 7.77
C LEU A 25 -16.25 -16.16 7.32
N CYS A 26 -16.31 -15.84 6.02
CA CYS A 26 -16.06 -14.46 5.59
C CYS A 26 -17.15 -13.62 6.25
N HIS A 27 -16.80 -12.56 6.97
CA HIS A 27 -17.79 -11.61 7.50
C HIS A 27 -18.11 -10.60 6.40
N GLY A 28 -19.37 -10.55 5.97
CA GLY A 28 -19.87 -9.68 4.90
C GLY A 28 -21.05 -10.34 4.17
N PRO A 29 -21.96 -9.58 3.53
CA PRO A 29 -23.07 -10.16 2.76
C PRO A 29 -22.53 -11.16 1.73
N PRO A 30 -23.28 -12.21 1.35
CA PRO A 30 -22.73 -13.28 0.51
C PRO A 30 -22.24 -12.72 -0.82
N THR A 31 -20.92 -12.68 -0.97
CA THR A 31 -20.21 -12.22 -2.17
C THR A 31 -19.92 -13.35 -3.15
N LEU A 32 -20.06 -14.61 -2.69
CA LEU A 32 -19.95 -15.81 -3.51
C LEU A 32 -21.33 -16.37 -3.80
N VAL A 33 -21.58 -16.66 -5.07
CA VAL A 33 -22.82 -17.26 -5.56
C VAL A 33 -22.52 -18.70 -5.95
N PRO A 34 -23.13 -19.70 -5.30
CA PRO A 34 -23.02 -21.10 -5.72
C PRO A 34 -23.54 -21.26 -7.15
N ILE A 35 -22.83 -22.04 -7.96
CA ILE A 35 -23.27 -22.41 -9.30
C ILE A 35 -23.56 -23.90 -9.28
N ASP A 36 -24.81 -24.27 -9.49
CA ASP A 36 -25.17 -25.64 -9.84
C ASP A 36 -25.08 -25.79 -11.37
N GLY A 37 -24.57 -26.93 -11.85
CA GLY A 37 -24.58 -27.28 -13.28
C GLY A 37 -25.98 -27.38 -13.88
N GLN A 38 -27.04 -27.27 -13.07
CA GLN A 38 -28.44 -27.14 -13.49
C GLN A 38 -29.00 -25.70 -13.45
N ASP A 39 -28.23 -24.69 -13.02
CA ASP A 39 -28.71 -23.31 -12.96
C ASP A 39 -28.93 -22.78 -14.38
N ARG A 40 -30.20 -22.57 -14.77
CA ARG A 40 -30.64 -22.15 -16.12
C ARG A 40 -30.30 -20.69 -16.46
N ARG A 41 -29.27 -20.13 -15.83
CA ARG A 41 -28.73 -18.83 -16.22
C ARG A 41 -27.81 -19.03 -17.42
N GLU A 42 -28.33 -18.70 -18.60
CA GLU A 42 -27.52 -18.54 -19.81
C GLU A 42 -26.42 -17.51 -19.52
N GLY A 43 -25.15 -17.91 -19.64
CA GLY A 43 -24.04 -17.01 -19.40
C GLY A 43 -22.68 -17.71 -19.29
N VAL A 44 -21.62 -16.90 -19.36
CA VAL A 44 -20.20 -17.32 -19.32
C VAL A 44 -19.91 -18.29 -18.17
N ALA A 45 -20.44 -18.04 -16.97
CA ALA A 45 -20.17 -18.85 -15.78
C ALA A 45 -20.71 -20.29 -15.88
N SER A 46 -21.90 -20.47 -16.45
CA SER A 46 -22.56 -21.78 -16.57
C SER A 46 -21.85 -22.69 -17.58
N ALA A 47 -21.30 -22.12 -18.67
CA ALA A 47 -20.46 -22.89 -19.59
C ALA A 47 -19.08 -23.23 -18.96
N ALA A 48 -18.47 -22.26 -18.29
CA ALA A 48 -17.13 -22.40 -17.74
C ALA A 48 -17.03 -23.33 -16.52
N VAL A 49 -18.12 -23.51 -15.76
CA VAL A 49 -18.14 -24.41 -14.59
C VAL A 49 -17.78 -25.84 -14.95
N ASN A 50 -18.14 -26.28 -16.16
CA ASN A 50 -17.86 -27.62 -16.69
C ASN A 50 -16.38 -27.83 -17.10
N ALA A 51 -15.56 -26.78 -17.01
CA ALA A 51 -14.12 -26.86 -17.20
C ALA A 51 -13.37 -26.94 -15.86
N LEU A 52 -14.02 -26.72 -14.71
CA LEU A 52 -13.36 -26.72 -13.39
C LEU A 52 -13.07 -28.14 -12.90
N VAL A 53 -11.96 -28.25 -12.17
CA VAL A 53 -11.49 -29.46 -11.50
C VAL A 53 -11.05 -29.09 -10.10
N ARG A 54 -11.51 -29.84 -9.10
CA ARG A 54 -11.01 -29.69 -7.72
C ARG A 54 -9.78 -30.58 -7.57
N LEU A 55 -8.68 -29.99 -7.12
CA LEU A 55 -7.41 -30.68 -6.90
C LEU A 55 -7.28 -30.95 -5.41
N HIS A 56 -7.24 -32.23 -5.03
CA HIS A 56 -6.95 -32.65 -3.67
C HIS A 56 -5.47 -33.03 -3.56
N GLY A 57 -4.72 -32.23 -2.82
CA GLY A 57 -3.40 -32.58 -2.33
C GLY A 57 -3.50 -33.37 -1.02
N ARG A 58 -2.37 -33.55 -0.34
CA ARG A 58 -2.34 -34.26 0.95
C ARG A 58 -3.07 -33.50 2.06
N ASP A 59 -2.81 -32.20 2.17
CA ASP A 59 -3.27 -31.36 3.27
C ASP A 59 -3.96 -30.07 2.79
N HIS A 60 -4.21 -29.95 1.48
CA HIS A 60 -4.80 -28.76 0.85
C HIS A 60 -5.68 -29.10 -0.34
N VAL A 61 -6.61 -28.21 -0.65
CA VAL A 61 -7.49 -28.29 -1.83
C VAL A 61 -7.30 -27.04 -2.66
N CYS A 62 -7.18 -27.21 -3.97
CA CYS A 62 -7.06 -26.14 -4.94
C CYS A 62 -8.10 -26.25 -6.06
N THR A 63 -8.18 -25.20 -6.85
CA THR A 63 -8.95 -25.16 -8.09
C THR A 63 -8.01 -25.30 -9.28
N GLY A 64 -8.44 -26.05 -10.28
CA GLY A 64 -7.81 -26.10 -11.60
C GLY A 64 -8.88 -26.16 -12.67
N TRP A 65 -8.47 -26.07 -13.92
CA TRP A 65 -9.43 -26.00 -15.02
C TRP A 65 -8.82 -26.42 -16.35
N PHE A 66 -9.65 -27.00 -17.22
CA PHE A 66 -9.22 -27.50 -18.52
C PHE A 66 -8.85 -26.35 -19.46
N VAL A 67 -7.67 -26.43 -20.06
CA VAL A 67 -7.16 -25.49 -21.06
C VAL A 67 -6.79 -26.20 -22.35
N GLY A 68 -7.27 -25.65 -23.47
CA GLY A 68 -7.07 -26.24 -24.79
C GLY A 68 -7.70 -27.63 -24.96
N SER A 69 -7.56 -28.19 -26.15
CA SER A 69 -8.35 -29.34 -26.60
C SER A 69 -7.80 -30.72 -26.19
N GLN A 70 -6.68 -30.78 -25.49
CA GLN A 70 -5.92 -32.02 -25.25
C GLN A 70 -5.91 -32.50 -23.79
N GLY A 71 -6.82 -32.01 -22.95
CA GLY A 71 -6.94 -32.45 -21.55
C GLY A 71 -5.84 -31.91 -20.64
N HIS A 72 -5.22 -30.80 -20.99
CA HIS A 72 -4.33 -30.10 -20.07
C HIS A 72 -5.16 -29.32 -19.05
N LEU A 73 -4.63 -29.16 -17.85
CA LEU A 73 -5.23 -28.43 -16.75
C LEU A 73 -4.26 -27.34 -16.31
N LEU A 74 -4.76 -26.13 -16.09
CA LEU A 74 -4.01 -25.09 -15.40
C LEU A 74 -4.42 -25.03 -13.93
N THR A 75 -3.44 -24.80 -13.06
CA THR A 75 -3.60 -24.53 -11.63
C THR A 75 -2.43 -23.68 -11.12
N ALA A 76 -2.41 -23.30 -9.85
CA ALA A 76 -1.27 -22.59 -9.26
C ALA A 76 -0.09 -23.54 -8.99
N HIS A 77 1.15 -23.08 -9.18
CA HIS A 77 2.33 -23.90 -8.94
C HIS A 77 2.41 -24.35 -7.47
N HIS A 78 2.14 -23.46 -6.52
CA HIS A 78 2.12 -23.81 -5.10
C HIS A 78 1.09 -24.90 -4.71
N CYS A 79 0.11 -25.20 -5.58
CA CYS A 79 -0.83 -26.29 -5.36
C CYS A 79 -0.22 -27.68 -5.64
N VAL A 80 0.83 -27.74 -6.45
CA VAL A 80 1.48 -29.00 -6.86
C VAL A 80 2.95 -29.08 -6.44
N HIS A 81 3.55 -27.96 -6.05
CA HIS A 81 4.92 -27.88 -5.58
C HIS A 81 5.10 -28.65 -4.26
N GLY A 82 6.14 -29.48 -4.19
CA GLY A 82 6.45 -30.29 -3.01
C GLY A 82 5.44 -31.41 -2.71
N ALA A 83 4.36 -31.53 -3.49
CA ALA A 83 3.38 -32.61 -3.38
C ALA A 83 3.89 -33.88 -4.08
N ASP A 84 3.51 -35.04 -3.55
CA ASP A 84 3.61 -36.29 -4.30
C ASP A 84 2.59 -36.25 -5.44
N THR A 85 3.05 -35.99 -6.66
CA THR A 85 2.20 -35.90 -7.84
C THR A 85 1.45 -37.20 -8.13
N ALA A 86 1.90 -38.34 -7.61
CA ALA A 86 1.19 -39.62 -7.71
C ALA A 86 -0.04 -39.67 -6.79
N ALA A 87 -0.05 -38.89 -5.71
CA ALA A 87 -1.12 -38.86 -4.71
C ALA A 87 -2.16 -37.77 -4.95
N ILE A 88 -1.92 -36.83 -5.88
CA ILE A 88 -2.87 -35.77 -6.22
C ILE A 88 -4.12 -36.41 -6.84
N VAL A 89 -5.30 -36.05 -6.32
CA VAL A 89 -6.59 -36.48 -6.86
C VAL A 89 -7.28 -35.32 -7.58
N LEU A 90 -7.63 -35.54 -8.84
CA LEU A 90 -8.44 -34.64 -9.65
C LEU A 90 -9.90 -35.06 -9.55
N GLU A 91 -10.74 -34.20 -8.99
CA GLU A 91 -12.18 -34.37 -8.95
C GLU A 91 -12.83 -33.50 -10.04
N VAL A 92 -13.43 -34.14 -11.03
CA VAL A 92 -14.14 -33.48 -12.11
C VAL A 92 -15.63 -33.48 -11.77
N HIS A 93 -16.20 -32.29 -11.65
CA HIS A 93 -17.62 -32.13 -11.35
C HIS A 93 -18.44 -32.26 -12.65
N ASP A 94 -19.18 -33.36 -12.82
CA ASP A 94 -19.92 -33.65 -14.05
C ASP A 94 -21.44 -33.87 -13.84
N GLY A 95 -21.93 -33.44 -12.66
CA GLY A 95 -23.27 -33.66 -12.14
C GLY A 95 -23.22 -33.97 -10.63
N SER A 96 -24.08 -34.87 -10.16
CA SER A 96 -24.22 -35.23 -8.73
C SER A 96 -23.13 -36.16 -8.17
N ILE A 97 -22.21 -36.69 -9.00
CA ILE A 97 -21.11 -37.55 -8.55
C ILE A 97 -19.80 -37.08 -9.20
N GLY A 98 -18.83 -36.60 -8.40
CA GLY A 98 -17.52 -36.21 -8.90
C GLY A 98 -16.71 -37.42 -9.38
N ARG A 99 -16.16 -37.37 -10.60
CA ARG A 99 -15.24 -38.39 -11.12
C ARG A 99 -13.83 -38.11 -10.62
N MET A 100 -13.23 -39.10 -9.97
CA MET A 100 -11.90 -39.00 -9.37
C MET A 100 -10.84 -39.63 -10.27
N TYR A 101 -9.72 -38.93 -10.46
CA TYR A 101 -8.53 -39.44 -11.14
C TYR A 101 -7.32 -39.23 -10.22
N THR A 102 -6.50 -40.25 -10.06
CA THR A 102 -5.34 -40.19 -9.17
C THR A 102 -4.06 -40.13 -9.98
N GLY A 103 -3.17 -39.24 -9.58
CA GLY A 103 -1.89 -39.04 -10.22
C GLY A 103 -1.94 -38.02 -11.36
N VAL A 104 -0.97 -37.11 -11.33
CA VAL A 104 -0.77 -36.11 -12.37
C VAL A 104 0.68 -36.11 -12.86
N ASP A 105 0.85 -35.63 -14.09
CA ASP A 105 2.14 -35.30 -14.67
C ASP A 105 2.21 -33.78 -14.89
N ILE A 106 3.34 -33.17 -14.51
CA ILE A 106 3.60 -31.75 -14.74
C ILE A 106 4.19 -31.60 -16.14
N VAL A 107 3.47 -30.89 -17.01
CA VAL A 107 3.87 -30.62 -18.40
C VAL A 107 4.79 -29.40 -18.47
N ALA A 108 4.43 -28.35 -17.74
CA ALA A 108 5.21 -27.12 -17.59
C ALA A 108 4.83 -26.45 -16.27
N ALA A 109 5.75 -25.68 -15.69
CA ALA A 109 5.46 -24.88 -14.50
C ALA A 109 6.39 -23.68 -14.42
N SER A 110 5.99 -22.68 -13.66
CA SER A 110 6.81 -21.53 -13.32
C SER A 110 6.56 -21.15 -11.88
N GLU A 111 7.61 -21.21 -11.05
CA GLU A 111 7.56 -20.74 -9.67
C GLU A 111 7.44 -19.21 -9.60
N ALA A 112 8.14 -18.53 -10.51
CA ALA A 112 8.11 -17.08 -10.63
C ALA A 112 6.70 -16.58 -10.97
N LEU A 113 6.01 -17.23 -11.92
CA LEU A 113 4.64 -16.86 -12.31
C LEU A 113 3.55 -17.58 -11.50
N ASP A 114 3.92 -18.57 -10.69
CA ASP A 114 3.05 -19.40 -9.85
C ASP A 114 1.95 -20.15 -10.58
N TYR A 115 2.25 -20.70 -11.76
CA TYR A 115 1.32 -21.58 -12.47
C TYR A 115 1.95 -22.94 -12.74
N ALA A 116 1.10 -23.96 -12.86
CA ALA A 116 1.47 -25.28 -13.35
C ALA A 116 0.46 -25.74 -14.40
N LEU A 117 0.98 -26.23 -15.51
CA LEU A 117 0.25 -26.94 -16.55
C LEU A 117 0.42 -28.44 -16.30
N ILE A 118 -0.67 -29.15 -16.02
CA ILE A 118 -0.66 -30.57 -15.66
C ILE A 118 -1.58 -31.39 -16.55
N LYS A 119 -1.41 -32.71 -16.51
CA LYS A 119 -2.30 -33.71 -17.10
C LYS A 119 -2.56 -34.85 -16.12
N SER A 120 -3.67 -35.57 -16.29
CA SER A 120 -3.83 -36.85 -15.60
C SER A 120 -2.73 -37.81 -16.05
N ARG A 121 -2.15 -38.58 -15.12
CA ARG A 121 -1.03 -39.49 -15.41
C ARG A 121 -1.41 -40.60 -16.40
N ASP A 122 -2.65 -41.04 -16.39
CA ASP A 122 -3.18 -42.00 -17.37
C ASP A 122 -3.41 -41.38 -18.76
N GLY A 123 -3.32 -40.05 -18.87
CA GLY A 123 -3.57 -39.28 -20.09
C GLY A 123 -5.01 -39.32 -20.60
N THR A 124 -5.95 -39.95 -19.88
CA THR A 124 -7.33 -40.19 -20.36
C THR A 124 -8.29 -39.06 -20.04
N LEU A 125 -8.00 -38.26 -19.02
CA LEU A 125 -8.92 -37.23 -18.55
C LEU A 125 -9.08 -36.12 -19.59
N ARG A 126 -10.33 -35.87 -19.99
CA ARG A 126 -10.72 -34.76 -20.87
C ARG A 126 -11.93 -34.05 -20.26
N GLY A 127 -11.88 -32.71 -20.22
CA GLY A 127 -13.02 -31.89 -19.84
C GLY A 127 -14.12 -31.92 -20.91
N ARG A 128 -15.38 -31.77 -20.49
CA ARG A 128 -16.50 -31.52 -21.42
C ARG A 128 -16.34 -30.18 -22.14
N HIS A 129 -15.74 -29.22 -21.43
CA HIS A 129 -15.34 -27.92 -21.93
C HIS A 129 -13.89 -27.65 -21.55
N TYR A 130 -13.25 -26.76 -22.30
CA TYR A 130 -11.98 -26.14 -21.94
C TYR A 130 -12.13 -24.63 -22.07
N LEU A 131 -11.39 -23.91 -21.25
CA LEU A 131 -11.32 -22.46 -21.31
C LEU A 131 -10.17 -22.05 -22.23
N VAL A 132 -10.28 -20.82 -22.72
CA VAL A 132 -9.30 -20.20 -23.61
C VAL A 132 -8.71 -18.97 -22.95
N LEU A 133 -7.40 -18.77 -23.13
CA LEU A 133 -6.63 -17.68 -22.57
C LEU A 133 -6.83 -16.41 -23.42
N HIS A 134 -7.11 -15.32 -22.74
CA HIS A 134 -7.02 -13.99 -23.31
C HIS A 134 -5.55 -13.65 -23.60
N HIS A 135 -5.29 -13.05 -24.76
CA HIS A 135 -3.93 -12.88 -25.26
C HIS A 135 -3.60 -11.45 -25.69
N ASP A 136 -4.50 -10.48 -25.41
CA ASP A 136 -4.25 -9.06 -25.61
C ASP A 136 -3.92 -8.40 -24.26
N THR A 137 -2.75 -7.77 -24.16
CA THR A 137 -2.31 -7.10 -22.93
C THR A 137 -2.92 -5.71 -22.77
N THR A 138 -3.44 -5.11 -23.85
CA THR A 138 -3.86 -3.71 -23.88
C THR A 138 -5.27 -3.50 -23.32
N ASP A 139 -6.03 -4.58 -23.16
CA ASP A 139 -7.44 -4.57 -22.81
C ASP A 139 -7.67 -5.49 -21.60
N LEU A 140 -6.91 -5.31 -20.51
CA LEU A 140 -7.12 -6.05 -19.24
C LEU A 140 -7.74 -5.17 -18.16
N LEU A 141 -7.31 -3.91 -18.05
CA LEU A 141 -7.75 -2.98 -17.02
C LEU A 141 -9.19 -2.54 -17.24
N GLY A 142 -9.96 -2.43 -16.16
CA GLY A 142 -11.37 -2.06 -16.20
C GLY A 142 -12.31 -3.12 -16.77
N ARG A 143 -11.78 -4.21 -17.37
CA ARG A 143 -12.61 -5.32 -17.81
C ARG A 143 -13.35 -5.94 -16.63
N SER A 144 -14.64 -6.10 -16.81
CA SER A 144 -15.50 -6.83 -15.88
C SER A 144 -15.17 -8.32 -15.88
N ALA A 145 -15.02 -8.88 -14.69
CA ALA A 145 -14.54 -10.22 -14.47
C ALA A 145 -15.19 -10.91 -13.27
N ILE A 146 -15.13 -12.25 -13.30
CA ILE A 146 -15.54 -13.13 -12.20
C ILE A 146 -14.44 -14.15 -11.90
N VAL A 147 -14.36 -14.61 -10.66
CA VAL A 147 -13.52 -15.74 -10.25
C VAL A 147 -14.39 -16.96 -10.01
N LEU A 148 -14.20 -18.02 -10.80
CA LEU A 148 -14.85 -19.31 -10.58
C LEU A 148 -13.95 -20.21 -9.74
N GLN A 149 -14.45 -20.72 -8.62
CA GLN A 149 -13.62 -21.36 -7.62
C GLN A 149 -14.33 -22.47 -6.88
N PHE A 150 -13.58 -23.45 -6.37
CA PHE A 150 -14.03 -24.25 -5.24
C PHE A 150 -13.73 -23.48 -3.95
N ILE A 151 -14.68 -23.54 -3.01
CA ILE A 151 -14.57 -22.83 -1.73
C ILE A 151 -14.05 -23.72 -0.60
N ASP A 152 -14.20 -25.03 -0.76
CA ASP A 152 -13.75 -26.09 0.16
C ASP A 152 -13.59 -27.42 -0.60
N GLY A 153 -13.33 -28.50 0.15
CA GLY A 153 -13.10 -29.85 -0.37
C GLY A 153 -14.35 -30.63 -0.80
N THR A 154 -15.57 -30.10 -0.66
CA THR A 154 -16.81 -30.87 -0.87
C THR A 154 -17.91 -30.11 -1.61
N SER A 155 -18.06 -28.81 -1.36
CA SER A 155 -19.11 -27.93 -1.89
C SER A 155 -18.99 -27.69 -3.39
N PRO A 156 -20.12 -27.59 -4.12
CA PRO A 156 -20.12 -27.20 -5.53
C PRO A 156 -19.32 -25.91 -5.80
N PRO A 157 -18.84 -25.71 -7.04
CA PRO A 157 -18.12 -24.49 -7.40
C PRO A 157 -19.00 -23.24 -7.20
N SER A 158 -18.35 -22.13 -6.87
CA SER A 158 -18.98 -20.83 -6.66
C SER A 158 -18.31 -19.77 -7.52
N MET A 159 -19.03 -18.71 -7.84
CA MET A 159 -18.50 -17.52 -8.51
C MET A 159 -18.45 -16.32 -7.58
N SER A 160 -17.47 -15.45 -7.77
CA SER A 160 -17.54 -14.09 -7.23
C SER A 160 -18.67 -13.30 -7.90
N ARG A 161 -19.10 -12.21 -7.26
CA ARG A 161 -19.78 -11.14 -7.98
C ARG A 161 -18.89 -10.59 -9.08
N ASP A 162 -19.53 -10.02 -10.10
CA ASP A 162 -18.86 -9.33 -11.19
C ASP A 162 -18.21 -8.04 -10.67
N GLY A 163 -17.02 -7.74 -11.18
CA GLY A 163 -16.27 -6.53 -10.85
C GLY A 163 -15.03 -6.37 -11.74
N PRO A 164 -14.40 -5.18 -11.75
CA PRO A 164 -13.32 -4.89 -12.67
C PRO A 164 -11.97 -5.48 -12.22
N ILE A 165 -11.10 -5.73 -13.20
CA ILE A 165 -9.64 -5.79 -12.96
C ILE A 165 -9.14 -4.36 -12.69
N LEU A 166 -8.53 -4.16 -11.52
CA LEU A 166 -8.17 -2.83 -11.03
C LEU A 166 -6.74 -2.44 -11.35
N THR A 167 -5.81 -3.38 -11.45
CA THR A 167 -4.40 -3.06 -11.78
C THR A 167 -3.73 -4.26 -12.43
N THR A 168 -2.64 -4.03 -13.17
CA THR A 168 -1.79 -5.07 -13.78
C THR A 168 -0.38 -5.10 -13.19
N THR A 169 -0.08 -4.18 -12.27
CA THR A 169 1.25 -4.02 -11.65
C THR A 169 1.22 -4.32 -10.16
N TYR A 170 0.17 -5.00 -9.68
CA TYR A 170 0.00 -5.26 -8.25
C TYR A 170 1.10 -6.18 -7.70
N THR A 171 1.58 -5.85 -6.50
CA THR A 171 2.47 -6.70 -5.72
C THR A 171 1.66 -7.45 -4.67
N GLY A 172 1.52 -8.76 -4.85
CA GLY A 172 0.74 -9.64 -3.97
C GLY A 172 1.48 -10.94 -3.67
N CYS A 173 1.52 -11.35 -2.40
CA CYS A 173 2.28 -12.52 -1.92
C CYS A 173 3.73 -12.51 -2.42
N ASP A 174 4.45 -11.42 -2.16
CA ASP A 174 5.87 -11.23 -2.48
C ASP A 174 6.19 -11.34 -3.99
N ARG A 175 5.20 -11.11 -4.85
CA ARG A 175 5.33 -11.18 -6.31
C ARG A 175 4.71 -9.94 -6.95
N GLY A 176 5.53 -9.17 -7.68
CA GLY A 176 5.10 -8.02 -8.48
C GLY A 176 4.47 -8.41 -9.83
N GLY A 177 3.97 -7.40 -10.55
CA GLY A 177 3.48 -7.55 -11.93
C GLY A 177 2.21 -8.40 -12.05
N ARG A 178 1.31 -8.33 -11.07
CA ARG A 178 0.09 -9.15 -11.04
C ARG A 178 -1.16 -8.35 -11.40
N LEU A 179 -2.16 -9.08 -11.87
CA LEU A 179 -3.53 -8.58 -11.84
C LEU A 179 -3.94 -8.36 -10.40
N GLY A 180 -4.47 -7.19 -10.07
CA GLY A 180 -5.09 -6.87 -8.79
C GLY A 180 -6.59 -6.63 -8.98
N TYR A 181 -7.41 -7.21 -8.10
CA TYR A 181 -8.87 -7.10 -8.17
C TYR A 181 -9.53 -7.28 -6.80
N ALA A 182 -10.73 -6.71 -6.63
CA ALA A 182 -11.54 -6.80 -5.41
C ALA A 182 -12.64 -7.90 -5.49
N LEU A 183 -12.43 -8.92 -6.31
CA LEU A 183 -13.34 -10.07 -6.45
C LEU A 183 -13.10 -11.06 -5.30
N SER A 184 -14.17 -11.51 -4.63
CA SER A 184 -14.03 -12.38 -3.47
C SER A 184 -13.45 -13.75 -3.80
N THR A 185 -12.52 -14.22 -2.95
CA THR A 185 -11.96 -15.56 -3.01
C THR A 185 -11.96 -16.25 -1.65
N LYS A 186 -11.88 -17.58 -1.66
CA LYS A 186 -11.82 -18.46 -0.48
C LYS A 186 -10.52 -19.29 -0.48
N MET A 187 -10.27 -19.98 0.62
CA MET A 187 -9.04 -20.74 0.86
C MET A 187 -8.70 -21.75 -0.25
N CYS A 188 -9.68 -22.30 -0.96
CA CYS A 188 -9.45 -23.27 -2.05
C CYS A 188 -9.44 -22.66 -3.46
N ALA A 189 -9.42 -21.33 -3.56
CA ALA A 189 -9.48 -20.61 -4.82
C ALA A 189 -8.15 -20.60 -5.59
N SER A 190 -7.03 -20.96 -4.97
CA SER A 190 -5.73 -21.02 -5.67
C SER A 190 -5.83 -21.85 -6.95
N GLY A 191 -5.39 -21.28 -8.06
CA GLY A 191 -5.48 -21.86 -9.41
C GLY A 191 -6.79 -21.55 -10.16
N SER A 192 -7.73 -20.84 -9.55
CA SER A 192 -9.01 -20.47 -10.17
C SER A 192 -8.83 -19.58 -11.41
N PRO A 193 -9.63 -19.78 -12.47
CA PRO A 193 -9.65 -18.87 -13.61
C PRO A 193 -10.34 -17.54 -13.25
N ILE A 194 -9.75 -16.45 -13.71
CA ILE A 194 -10.34 -15.11 -13.70
C ILE A 194 -10.93 -14.88 -15.10
N LEU A 195 -12.26 -14.86 -15.22
CA LEU A 195 -12.95 -14.85 -16.51
C LEU A 195 -13.50 -13.47 -16.84
N SER A 196 -13.33 -13.05 -18.09
CA SER A 196 -14.08 -11.91 -18.64
C SER A 196 -15.56 -12.27 -18.71
N THR A 197 -16.44 -11.43 -18.15
CA THR A 197 -17.90 -11.65 -18.24
C THR A 197 -18.45 -11.40 -19.65
N ALA A 198 -17.73 -10.63 -20.47
CA ALA A 198 -18.11 -10.34 -21.85
C ALA A 198 -17.77 -11.48 -22.83
N THR A 199 -16.61 -12.12 -22.66
CA THR A 199 -16.09 -13.09 -23.66
C THR A 199 -15.96 -14.51 -23.15
N GLY A 200 -15.95 -14.72 -21.83
CA GLY A 200 -15.60 -16.01 -21.22
C GLY A 200 -14.15 -16.45 -21.39
N ALA A 201 -13.29 -15.60 -21.98
CA ALA A 201 -11.86 -15.84 -21.99
C ALA A 201 -11.25 -15.61 -20.60
N VAL A 202 -10.22 -16.39 -20.28
CA VAL A 202 -9.46 -16.29 -19.04
C VAL A 202 -8.50 -15.10 -19.14
N LEU A 203 -8.72 -14.09 -18.30
CA LEU A 203 -7.85 -12.91 -18.17
C LEU A 203 -6.61 -13.21 -17.33
N GLY A 204 -6.70 -14.17 -16.40
CA GLY A 204 -5.60 -14.60 -15.55
C GLY A 204 -5.94 -15.78 -14.65
N LEU A 205 -4.99 -16.17 -13.81
CA LEU A 205 -5.11 -17.29 -12.86
C LEU A 205 -4.87 -16.77 -11.45
N HIS A 206 -5.83 -16.99 -10.55
CA HIS A 206 -5.74 -16.56 -9.16
C HIS A 206 -4.66 -17.34 -8.42
N THR A 207 -3.70 -16.65 -7.79
CA THR A 207 -2.56 -17.25 -7.11
C THR A 207 -2.45 -16.83 -5.65
N CYS A 208 -3.05 -15.69 -5.28
CA CYS A 208 -2.87 -15.13 -3.95
C CYS A 208 -4.06 -14.26 -3.55
N GLY A 209 -4.61 -14.49 -2.35
CA GLY A 209 -5.74 -13.73 -1.83
C GLY A 209 -6.40 -14.36 -0.62
N GLY A 210 -7.54 -13.81 -0.22
CA GLY A 210 -8.36 -14.33 0.89
C GLY A 210 -9.72 -13.63 1.01
N CYS A 211 -10.46 -13.97 2.08
CA CYS A 211 -11.80 -13.42 2.35
C CYS A 211 -11.83 -11.90 2.53
N ASN A 212 -10.73 -11.27 2.97
CA ASN A 212 -10.72 -9.90 3.42
C ASN A 212 -10.07 -8.99 2.38
N THR A 213 -10.89 -8.42 1.50
CA THR A 213 -10.57 -7.17 0.77
C THR A 213 -10.73 -5.94 1.68
N ASP A 214 -11.30 -6.12 2.88
CA ASP A 214 -11.45 -5.09 3.88
C ASP A 214 -10.05 -4.63 4.33
N GLN A 215 -9.75 -3.33 4.16
CA GLN A 215 -8.46 -2.64 4.32
C GLN A 215 -7.67 -2.37 3.02
N GLY A 216 -8.27 -2.45 1.83
CA GLY A 216 -7.61 -2.03 0.58
C GLY A 216 -6.62 -3.06 0.02
N ARG A 217 -6.65 -4.30 0.52
CA ARG A 217 -5.85 -5.40 -0.03
C ARG A 217 -6.60 -6.05 -1.19
N LEU A 218 -6.00 -6.02 -2.37
CA LEU A 218 -6.52 -6.69 -3.55
C LEU A 218 -6.17 -8.18 -3.51
N ASN A 219 -7.07 -8.99 -4.05
CA ASN A 219 -6.73 -10.34 -4.49
C ASN A 219 -5.90 -10.23 -5.77
N SER A 220 -5.08 -11.25 -6.03
CA SER A 220 -4.12 -11.21 -7.11
C SER A 220 -4.00 -12.50 -7.90
N GLY A 221 -3.58 -12.34 -9.16
CA GLY A 221 -3.37 -13.45 -10.08
C GLY A 221 -2.37 -13.10 -11.17
N VAL A 222 -1.77 -14.13 -11.75
CA VAL A 222 -0.92 -13.98 -12.94
C VAL A 222 -1.80 -13.68 -14.16
N ALA A 223 -1.36 -12.77 -15.03
CA ALA A 223 -2.09 -12.49 -16.27
C ALA A 223 -1.97 -13.67 -17.25
N ALA A 224 -3.04 -13.93 -18.00
CA ALA A 224 -3.06 -14.99 -19.00
C ALA A 224 -1.98 -14.79 -20.07
N THR A 225 -1.69 -13.53 -20.42
CA THR A 225 -0.65 -13.13 -21.38
C THR A 225 0.75 -13.58 -20.95
N ASP A 226 1.06 -13.52 -19.66
CA ASP A 226 2.36 -13.92 -19.12
C ASP A 226 2.49 -15.45 -19.11
N ILE A 227 1.41 -16.15 -18.74
CA ILE A 227 1.35 -17.62 -18.85
C ILE A 227 1.54 -18.05 -20.30
N ILE A 228 0.89 -17.38 -21.27
CA ILE A 228 1.04 -17.68 -22.70
C ILE A 228 2.49 -17.48 -23.15
N ALA A 229 3.11 -16.37 -22.78
CA ALA A 229 4.49 -16.06 -23.17
C ALA A 229 5.46 -17.12 -22.64
N ASP A 230 5.32 -17.49 -21.37
CA ASP A 230 6.15 -18.51 -20.72
C ASP A 230 5.90 -19.91 -21.31
N LEU A 231 4.64 -20.33 -21.49
CA LEU A 231 4.30 -21.62 -22.12
C LEU A 231 4.80 -21.72 -23.57
N LYS A 232 4.80 -20.62 -24.33
CA LYS A 232 5.41 -20.59 -25.68
C LYS A 232 6.92 -20.78 -25.60
N MET A 233 7.57 -20.12 -24.65
CA MET A 233 9.02 -20.26 -24.43
C MET A 233 9.38 -21.70 -24.04
N GLN A 234 8.57 -22.33 -23.20
CA GLN A 234 8.72 -23.74 -22.79
C GLN A 234 8.20 -24.74 -23.85
N GLN A 235 7.67 -24.27 -24.99
CA GLN A 235 7.07 -25.12 -26.04
C GLN A 235 5.92 -26.02 -25.54
N ALA A 236 5.21 -25.59 -24.51
CA ALA A 236 4.18 -26.35 -23.81
C ALA A 236 2.76 -25.81 -23.99
N LEU A 237 2.57 -24.70 -24.74
CA LEU A 237 1.26 -24.11 -24.96
C LEU A 237 0.28 -25.11 -25.61
N PRO A 238 -0.84 -25.48 -24.94
CA PRO A 238 -1.76 -26.46 -25.50
C PRO A 238 -2.43 -25.99 -26.80
N PRO A 239 -2.74 -26.90 -27.73
CA PRO A 239 -3.55 -26.58 -28.90
C PRO A 239 -4.94 -26.05 -28.48
N ALA A 240 -5.46 -25.08 -29.25
CA ALA A 240 -6.73 -24.40 -28.97
C ALA A 240 -6.81 -23.70 -27.60
N ALA A 241 -5.66 -23.35 -26.99
CA ALA A 241 -5.64 -22.64 -25.71
C ALA A 241 -5.87 -21.13 -25.81
N LEU A 242 -5.83 -20.52 -27.00
CA LEU A 242 -5.95 -19.07 -27.17
C LEU A 242 -7.37 -18.70 -27.64
N ALA A 243 -7.93 -17.66 -27.05
CA ALA A 243 -9.21 -17.11 -27.50
C ALA A 243 -9.09 -16.60 -28.94
N ALA A 244 -10.17 -16.67 -29.72
CA ALA A 244 -10.19 -16.01 -31.02
C ALA A 244 -10.07 -14.49 -30.83
N VAL A 245 -9.31 -13.82 -31.69
CA VAL A 245 -9.24 -12.36 -31.72
C VAL A 245 -10.64 -11.86 -32.09
N GLY A 246 -11.38 -11.31 -31.14
CA GLY A 246 -12.63 -10.61 -31.43
C GLY A 246 -12.35 -9.37 -32.30
N PRO A 247 -13.34 -8.83 -33.03
CA PRO A 247 -13.16 -7.55 -33.69
C PRO A 247 -12.75 -6.51 -32.65
N ARG A 248 -11.57 -5.94 -32.84
CA ARG A 248 -11.01 -4.90 -31.98
C ARG A 248 -11.99 -3.72 -31.98
N ALA A 249 -12.68 -3.49 -30.86
CA ALA A 249 -13.49 -2.29 -30.70
C ALA A 249 -12.54 -1.10 -30.48
N GLU A 250 -12.42 -0.32 -31.56
CA GLU A 250 -12.13 1.11 -31.71
C GLU A 250 -10.88 1.75 -31.08
N VAL A 251 -10.44 2.80 -31.80
CA VAL A 251 -9.47 3.85 -31.50
C VAL A 251 -8.86 3.78 -30.08
N PRO A 252 -7.51 3.78 -29.94
CA PRO A 252 -6.91 3.84 -28.60
C PRO A 252 -7.56 4.97 -27.82
N PRO A 253 -7.99 4.72 -26.56
CA PRO A 253 -8.70 5.73 -25.79
C PRO A 253 -7.87 7.01 -25.82
N ILE A 254 -8.52 8.12 -26.17
CA ILE A 254 -7.85 9.42 -26.11
C ILE A 254 -7.43 9.59 -24.66
N THR A 255 -6.16 9.83 -24.43
CA THR A 255 -5.62 10.07 -23.09
C THR A 255 -5.24 11.54 -22.93
N THR A 256 -5.36 12.03 -21.70
CA THR A 256 -4.81 13.31 -21.27
C THR A 256 -3.61 13.04 -20.37
N THR A 257 -2.50 13.73 -20.63
CA THR A 257 -1.30 13.65 -19.79
C THR A 257 -1.10 14.97 -19.05
N VAL A 258 -0.90 14.89 -17.75
CA VAL A 258 -0.51 16.01 -16.88
C VAL A 258 0.88 15.70 -16.32
N GLU A 259 1.85 16.55 -16.62
CA GLU A 259 3.18 16.47 -16.02
C GLU A 259 3.24 17.32 -14.75
N VAL A 260 3.77 16.73 -13.69
CA VAL A 260 3.97 17.38 -12.40
C VAL A 260 5.45 17.25 -12.02
N ARG A 261 6.04 18.33 -11.53
CA ARG A 261 7.41 18.32 -11.00
C ARG A 261 7.37 18.60 -9.51
N GLY A 262 8.18 17.88 -8.76
CA GLY A 262 8.29 18.04 -7.31
C GLY A 262 9.72 17.84 -6.82
N THR A 263 9.90 18.06 -5.52
CA THR A 263 11.21 18.01 -4.87
C THR A 263 11.02 17.46 -3.46
N LEU A 264 11.55 16.27 -3.22
CA LEU A 264 11.66 15.74 -1.87
C LEU A 264 12.82 16.40 -1.17
N VAL A 265 12.65 16.76 0.10
CA VAL A 265 13.69 17.34 0.94
C VAL A 265 13.93 16.45 2.15
N HIS A 266 15.17 16.36 2.64
CA HIS A 266 15.44 15.64 3.89
C HIS A 266 14.98 16.46 5.10
N GLU A 267 14.02 15.94 5.87
CA GLU A 267 13.43 16.56 7.05
C GLU A 267 13.67 15.67 8.29
N SER A 268 14.42 16.16 9.30
CA SER A 268 14.60 15.48 10.61
C SER A 268 14.91 13.97 10.61
N GLY A 269 15.61 13.46 9.59
CA GLY A 269 16.02 12.05 9.53
C GLY A 269 15.19 11.18 8.59
N ALA A 270 14.23 11.73 7.85
CA ALA A 270 13.58 11.07 6.72
C ALA A 270 13.27 12.06 5.57
N PRO A 271 13.17 11.61 4.32
CA PRO A 271 12.68 12.45 3.22
C PRO A 271 11.21 12.87 3.41
N SER A 272 10.87 14.07 2.93
CA SER A 272 9.48 14.55 2.82
C SER A 272 8.67 13.68 1.85
N VAL A 273 7.34 13.82 1.90
CA VAL A 273 6.40 13.18 0.99
C VAL A 273 5.58 14.25 0.30
N ASP A 274 5.59 14.26 -1.02
CA ASP A 274 4.75 15.15 -1.82
C ASP A 274 3.39 14.50 -2.08
N THR A 275 2.32 15.29 -2.03
CA THR A 275 0.94 14.82 -2.19
C THR A 275 0.25 15.56 -3.34
N MET A 276 -0.45 14.81 -4.20
CA MET A 276 -1.31 15.34 -5.26
C MET A 276 -2.76 14.95 -5.00
N LEU A 277 -3.69 15.87 -5.24
CA LEU A 277 -5.13 15.59 -5.21
C LEU A 277 -5.65 15.47 -6.65
N LEU A 278 -6.31 14.35 -6.94
CA LEU A 278 -6.96 14.06 -8.21
C LEU A 278 -8.47 14.05 -8.00
N SER A 279 -9.18 14.98 -8.61
CA SER A 279 -10.64 14.92 -8.69
C SER A 279 -11.05 14.18 -9.96
N VAL A 280 -11.59 12.98 -9.77
CA VAL A 280 -12.00 12.07 -10.85
C VAL A 280 -13.49 12.24 -11.12
N ALA A 281 -13.85 12.65 -12.34
CA ALA A 281 -15.23 12.87 -12.75
C ALA A 281 -15.92 11.61 -13.28
N THR A 282 -15.18 10.75 -13.97
CA THR A 282 -15.69 9.51 -14.54
C THR A 282 -14.72 8.36 -14.30
N PRO A 283 -15.21 7.11 -14.17
CA PRO A 283 -14.32 5.95 -14.11
C PRO A 283 -13.40 5.89 -15.32
N GLY A 284 -12.18 5.37 -15.12
CA GLY A 284 -11.19 5.31 -16.19
C GLY A 284 -9.84 4.79 -15.71
N ARG A 285 -8.96 4.56 -16.68
CA ARG A 285 -7.56 4.18 -16.44
C ARG A 285 -6.74 5.40 -16.05
N LEU A 286 -5.97 5.27 -14.98
CA LEU A 286 -4.95 6.20 -14.53
C LEU A 286 -3.60 5.50 -14.49
N ARG A 287 -2.64 6.08 -15.17
CA ARG A 287 -1.22 5.72 -15.11
C ARG A 287 -0.46 6.82 -14.39
N ILE A 288 0.35 6.42 -13.41
CA ILE A 288 1.25 7.28 -12.66
C ILE A 288 2.65 6.76 -12.92
N ASP A 289 3.46 7.56 -13.59
CA ASP A 289 4.83 7.22 -13.97
C ASP A 289 5.79 8.22 -13.33
N VAL A 290 6.78 7.74 -12.57
CA VAL A 290 7.72 8.60 -11.85
C VAL A 290 9.10 8.48 -12.45
N ALA A 291 9.69 9.60 -12.86
CA ALA A 291 11.10 9.69 -13.20
C ALA A 291 11.85 10.40 -12.06
N ALA A 292 12.56 9.62 -11.25
CA ALA A 292 13.42 10.10 -10.17
C ALA A 292 14.86 9.57 -10.29
N TRP A 293 15.06 8.38 -10.84
CA TRP A 293 16.36 7.72 -10.90
C TRP A 293 17.20 8.15 -12.12
N THR A 294 18.32 8.84 -11.89
CA THR A 294 19.15 9.44 -12.96
C THR A 294 20.46 8.71 -13.23
N GLN A 295 20.78 7.60 -12.55
CA GLN A 295 22.03 6.85 -12.74
C GLN A 295 21.83 5.44 -13.31
N ASP A 296 22.66 5.04 -14.27
CA ASP A 296 22.69 3.66 -14.79
C ASP A 296 23.41 2.69 -13.83
N ALA A 297 23.44 1.40 -14.17
CA ALA A 297 24.11 0.36 -13.39
C ALA A 297 25.64 0.55 -13.25
N HIS A 298 26.25 1.44 -14.03
CA HIS A 298 27.67 1.80 -13.96
C HIS A 298 27.89 3.15 -13.26
N GLY A 299 26.85 3.76 -12.70
CA GLY A 299 26.90 5.06 -12.03
C GLY A 299 26.99 6.25 -13.00
N ARG A 300 26.72 6.05 -14.30
CA ARG A 300 26.70 7.16 -15.28
C ARG A 300 25.35 7.87 -15.20
N TRP A 301 25.39 9.18 -15.23
CA TRP A 301 24.19 10.00 -15.17
C TRP A 301 23.53 10.19 -16.54
N SER A 302 22.19 10.29 -16.52
CA SER A 302 21.35 10.68 -17.65
C SER A 302 20.28 11.66 -17.18
N ASP A 303 20.02 12.70 -17.96
CA ASP A 303 18.96 13.67 -17.69
C ASP A 303 17.58 13.14 -18.11
N VAL A 304 16.99 12.25 -17.31
CA VAL A 304 15.67 11.65 -17.60
C VAL A 304 14.50 12.62 -17.36
N ARG A 305 14.74 13.73 -16.64
CA ARG A 305 13.73 14.73 -16.26
C ARG A 305 13.81 16.00 -17.11
N GLY A 306 14.87 16.20 -17.89
CA GLY A 306 15.12 17.41 -18.67
C GLY A 306 15.37 18.64 -17.79
N ASP A 307 15.94 18.45 -16.60
CA ASP A 307 16.18 19.50 -15.60
C ASP A 307 17.66 19.72 -15.26
N CYS A 308 18.58 19.03 -15.94
CA CYS A 308 20.03 19.11 -15.73
C CYS A 308 20.46 18.84 -14.28
N ASP A 309 19.61 18.16 -13.50
CA ASP A 309 19.83 17.94 -12.09
C ASP A 309 20.30 16.50 -11.83
N GLY A 310 21.40 16.40 -11.07
CA GLY A 310 22.06 15.14 -10.72
C GLY A 310 21.48 14.44 -9.51
N SER A 311 20.35 14.91 -8.97
CA SER A 311 19.67 14.25 -7.86
C SER A 311 18.86 13.04 -8.31
N TYR A 312 18.71 12.09 -7.40
CA TYR A 312 17.86 10.92 -7.61
C TYR A 312 17.48 10.28 -6.28
N PHE A 313 16.46 9.44 -6.31
CA PHE A 313 16.08 8.59 -5.17
C PHE A 313 15.34 7.37 -5.67
N ASP A 314 15.35 6.34 -4.83
CA ASP A 314 14.54 5.13 -5.01
C ASP A 314 13.09 5.49 -4.68
N SER A 315 12.21 5.51 -5.68
CA SER A 315 10.91 6.18 -5.56
C SER A 315 9.81 5.22 -5.10
N LYS A 316 8.72 5.77 -4.56
CA LYS A 316 7.49 5.03 -4.27
C LYS A 316 6.29 5.92 -4.54
N VAL A 317 5.27 5.32 -5.14
CA VAL A 317 3.94 5.91 -5.31
C VAL A 317 2.95 5.13 -4.47
N ILE A 318 2.08 5.86 -3.77
CA ILE A 318 0.87 5.28 -3.20
C ILE A 318 -0.35 6.04 -3.72
N LEU A 319 -1.30 5.32 -4.30
CA LEU A 319 -2.61 5.83 -4.68
C LEU A 319 -3.63 5.42 -3.61
N ALA A 320 -4.37 6.39 -3.07
CA ALA A 320 -5.38 6.16 -2.05
C ALA A 320 -6.70 6.88 -2.37
N SER A 321 -7.81 6.30 -1.93
CA SER A 321 -9.11 6.98 -1.85
C SER A 321 -9.44 7.30 -0.41
N VAL A 322 -10.27 8.32 -0.17
CA VAL A 322 -10.85 8.56 1.14
C VAL A 322 -12.32 8.17 1.10
N ASP A 323 -12.70 7.14 1.87
CA ASP A 323 -14.13 6.81 2.05
C ASP A 323 -14.67 7.63 3.22
N THR A 324 -15.79 8.32 2.99
CA THR A 324 -16.51 9.12 3.99
C THR A 324 -17.89 8.54 4.31
N SER A 325 -18.24 7.37 3.77
CA SER A 325 -19.60 6.81 3.78
C SER A 325 -20.11 6.40 5.16
N ASP A 326 -19.22 6.06 6.10
CA ASP A 326 -19.54 5.74 7.49
C ASP A 326 -19.45 6.96 8.43
N GLY A 327 -19.25 8.16 7.88
CA GLY A 327 -19.00 9.38 8.64
C GLY A 327 -17.60 9.45 9.28
N ARG A 328 -16.69 8.52 8.94
CA ARG A 328 -15.30 8.44 9.43
C ARG A 328 -14.32 8.36 8.26
N PRO A 329 -13.75 9.50 7.84
CA PRO A 329 -12.91 9.55 6.66
C PRO A 329 -11.63 8.76 6.85
N ARG A 330 -11.51 7.67 6.08
CA ARG A 330 -10.36 6.77 6.14
C ARG A 330 -9.68 6.73 4.78
N ALA A 331 -8.37 6.96 4.76
CA ALA A 331 -7.55 6.73 3.58
C ALA A 331 -7.40 5.21 3.39
N PHE A 332 -7.89 4.72 2.26
CA PHE A 332 -7.71 3.34 1.81
C PHE A 332 -6.67 3.36 0.72
N VAL A 333 -5.52 2.74 1.00
CA VAL A 333 -4.51 2.46 -0.03
C VAL A 333 -5.16 1.54 -1.06
N LEU A 334 -5.18 1.98 -2.31
CA LEU A 334 -5.72 1.23 -3.44
C LEU A 334 -4.63 0.41 -4.11
N VAL A 335 -3.44 1.00 -4.24
CA VAL A 335 -2.24 0.39 -4.79
C VAL A 335 -1.01 1.18 -4.35
N GLU A 336 0.10 0.48 -4.15
CA GLU A 336 1.42 1.05 -3.97
C GLU A 336 2.43 0.33 -4.86
N ASN A 337 3.45 1.06 -5.31
CA ASN A 337 4.55 0.53 -6.11
C ASN A 337 5.81 1.34 -5.80
N ASP A 338 6.92 0.65 -5.52
CA ASP A 338 8.25 1.19 -5.32
C ASP A 338 9.19 0.82 -6.47
N ASP A 339 9.19 -0.45 -6.89
CA ASP A 339 9.96 -0.91 -8.04
C ASP A 339 9.06 -1.35 -9.22
N ASP A 340 9.38 -0.89 -10.43
CA ASP A 340 8.90 -1.48 -11.67
C ASP A 340 9.86 -2.53 -12.25
N SER A 341 9.59 -3.79 -11.92
CA SER A 341 10.33 -4.94 -12.45
C SER A 341 10.03 -5.28 -13.93
N GLY A 342 9.05 -4.62 -14.56
CA GLY A 342 8.56 -4.96 -15.91
C GLY A 342 9.04 -4.05 -17.05
N LYS A 343 9.81 -2.99 -16.77
CA LYS A 343 10.16 -1.91 -17.72
C LYS A 343 8.95 -1.14 -18.27
N HIS A 344 7.84 -1.16 -17.55
CA HIS A 344 6.76 -0.21 -17.71
C HIS A 344 7.30 1.22 -17.44
N GLY A 345 6.77 2.23 -18.13
CA GLY A 345 7.26 3.61 -17.99
C GLY A 345 8.56 3.95 -18.73
N ALA A 346 9.38 2.98 -19.14
CA ALA A 346 10.66 3.23 -19.86
C ALA A 346 10.55 4.05 -21.17
N SER A 347 9.34 4.25 -21.70
CA SER A 347 9.07 5.14 -22.83
C SER A 347 9.24 6.62 -22.53
N ASP A 348 9.18 7.04 -21.26
CA ASP A 348 9.23 8.44 -20.83
C ASP A 348 10.65 8.93 -20.49
N GLY A 349 11.63 8.02 -20.56
CA GLY A 349 13.02 8.25 -20.23
C GLY A 349 13.51 7.52 -18.98
N SER A 350 12.64 6.87 -18.18
CA SER A 350 13.09 6.07 -17.04
C SER A 350 14.12 5.01 -17.45
N ILE A 351 15.21 4.94 -16.70
CA ILE A 351 16.38 4.06 -16.97
C ILE A 351 16.56 2.97 -15.93
N SER A 352 15.68 2.89 -14.92
CA SER A 352 15.86 2.03 -13.76
C SER A 352 14.53 1.46 -13.27
N ALA A 353 14.57 0.22 -12.80
CA ALA A 353 13.42 -0.41 -12.15
C ALA A 353 13.05 0.23 -10.79
N ARG A 354 13.87 1.16 -10.27
CA ARG A 354 13.65 1.91 -9.02
C ARG A 354 12.70 3.11 -9.14
N ASP A 355 12.29 3.37 -10.37
CA ASP A 355 11.26 4.34 -10.67
C ASP A 355 9.90 3.66 -10.54
N ALA A 356 9.04 4.25 -9.71
CA ALA A 356 7.74 3.71 -9.38
C ALA A 356 6.76 3.94 -10.54
N TYR A 357 5.97 2.90 -10.82
CA TYR A 357 4.98 2.92 -11.88
C TYR A 357 3.67 2.25 -11.42
N VAL A 358 2.56 2.97 -11.56
CA VAL A 358 1.22 2.48 -11.25
C VAL A 358 0.35 2.53 -12.49
N ASP A 359 -0.35 1.44 -12.77
CA ASP A 359 -1.39 1.37 -13.79
C ASP A 359 -2.67 0.84 -13.15
N TYR A 360 -3.64 1.73 -12.93
CA TYR A 360 -4.81 1.48 -12.10
C TYR A 360 -6.10 1.93 -12.79
N PHE A 361 -7.16 1.13 -12.67
CA PHE A 361 -8.50 1.49 -13.12
C PHE A 361 -9.32 2.03 -11.94
N ILE A 362 -9.61 3.33 -11.97
CA ILE A 362 -10.45 3.96 -10.96
C ILE A 362 -11.92 3.67 -11.31
N ALA A 363 -12.57 2.86 -10.48
CA ALA A 363 -13.91 2.36 -10.75
C ALA A 363 -15.04 3.34 -10.39
N ALA A 364 -14.76 4.39 -9.61
CA ALA A 364 -15.77 5.34 -9.14
C ALA A 364 -15.26 6.79 -9.24
N PRO A 365 -16.13 7.76 -9.55
CA PRO A 365 -15.82 9.18 -9.38
C PRO A 365 -15.53 9.52 -7.91
N GLY A 366 -14.73 10.56 -7.69
CA GLY A 366 -14.38 11.02 -6.34
C GLY A 366 -13.00 11.64 -6.27
N ASP A 367 -12.57 11.92 -5.05
CA ASP A 367 -11.24 12.48 -4.77
C ASP A 367 -10.26 11.37 -4.39
N TYR A 368 -9.09 11.41 -5.04
CA TYR A 368 -8.01 10.45 -4.87
C TYR A 368 -6.71 11.17 -4.57
N TYR A 369 -5.87 10.57 -3.76
CA TYR A 369 -4.58 11.13 -3.36
C TYR A 369 -3.45 10.29 -3.92
N VAL A 370 -2.48 10.96 -4.53
CA VAL A 370 -1.21 10.36 -4.97
C VAL A 370 -0.11 10.87 -4.07
N PHE A 371 0.55 9.96 -3.36
CA PHE A 371 1.70 10.24 -2.52
C PHE A 371 2.97 9.82 -3.26
N VAL A 372 3.94 10.71 -3.34
CA VAL A 372 5.26 10.47 -3.93
C VAL A 372 6.32 10.63 -2.85
N GLY A 373 7.11 9.59 -2.65
CA GLY A 373 8.17 9.58 -1.65
C GLY A 373 9.28 8.61 -2.04
N THR A 374 10.18 8.32 -1.11
CA THR A 374 11.21 7.27 -1.29
C THR A 374 10.64 5.86 -1.06
N SER A 375 11.34 4.80 -1.46
CA SER A 375 10.92 3.39 -1.25
C SER A 375 10.64 3.03 0.22
N GLY A 376 11.26 3.73 1.17
CA GLY A 376 10.96 3.64 2.61
C GLY A 376 9.64 4.30 3.05
N MET A 377 8.91 4.95 2.15
CA MET A 377 7.61 5.57 2.44
C MET A 377 6.57 4.50 2.77
N ALA A 378 5.87 4.72 3.88
CA ALA A 378 4.71 3.94 4.26
C ALA A 378 3.59 4.89 4.69
N LEU A 379 2.40 4.74 4.11
CA LEU A 379 1.16 5.25 4.68
C LEU A 379 0.79 4.36 5.85
N ALA A 380 1.46 4.54 6.98
CA ALA A 380 1.07 3.83 8.17
C ALA A 380 -0.22 4.46 8.72
N LEU A 381 -1.14 3.61 9.19
CA LEU A 381 -2.25 3.98 10.10
C LEU A 381 -1.73 4.45 11.48
N LYS A 382 -0.44 4.80 11.55
CA LYS A 382 0.41 5.32 12.64
C LYS A 382 1.53 6.11 11.96
N ALA A 383 2.19 7.03 12.63
CA ALA A 383 3.24 7.84 12.00
C ALA A 383 4.31 6.98 11.25
N PRO A 384 4.89 7.47 10.13
CA PRO A 384 5.99 6.77 9.47
C PRO A 384 7.12 6.54 10.48
N THR A 385 7.52 5.27 10.60
CA THR A 385 8.72 4.92 11.36
C THR A 385 9.89 5.00 10.40
N ALA A 386 10.73 6.03 10.57
CA ALA A 386 11.99 6.11 9.85
C ALA A 386 12.91 4.98 10.34
N SER A 387 12.98 3.91 9.55
CA SER A 387 14.09 2.97 9.57
C SER A 387 15.25 3.64 8.83
N ASN A 388 16.44 3.68 9.44
CA ASN A 388 17.69 4.12 8.80
C ASN A 388 18.18 3.09 7.77
N SER A 389 17.37 2.79 6.76
CA SER A 389 17.72 1.92 5.64
C SER A 389 17.99 2.76 4.39
N ASN A 390 18.81 2.24 3.48
CA ASN A 390 19.12 2.88 2.19
C ASN A 390 17.86 3.23 1.35
N SER A 391 16.69 2.66 1.69
CA SER A 391 15.39 2.94 1.08
C SER A 391 14.83 4.34 1.38
N SER A 392 15.42 5.10 2.31
CA SER A 392 15.00 6.47 2.66
C SER A 392 16.03 7.54 2.29
N ALA A 393 16.99 7.21 1.42
CA ALA A 393 18.05 8.14 1.02
C ALA A 393 17.63 9.01 -0.17
N LEU A 394 18.09 10.26 -0.15
CA LEU A 394 18.07 11.14 -1.32
C LEU A 394 19.51 11.28 -1.79
N TYR A 395 19.72 11.13 -3.09
CA TYR A 395 21.05 11.14 -3.68
C TYR A 395 21.28 12.38 -4.51
N GLY A 396 22.55 12.78 -4.63
CA GLY A 396 22.99 13.89 -5.45
C GLY A 396 24.39 13.62 -5.97
N CYS A 397 24.51 13.34 -7.27
CA CYS A 397 25.80 13.10 -7.93
C CYS A 397 26.66 12.02 -7.24
N GLY A 398 26.02 10.91 -6.81
CA GLY A 398 26.68 9.80 -6.10
C GLY A 398 26.78 9.96 -4.58
N ASN A 399 26.41 11.11 -4.01
CA ASN A 399 26.33 11.30 -2.56
C ASN A 399 25.01 10.76 -2.02
N VAL A 400 25.02 9.99 -0.92
CA VAL A 400 23.85 9.28 -0.34
C VAL A 400 22.99 10.15 0.57
N LEU A 401 23.38 11.42 0.79
CA LEU A 401 22.73 12.35 1.71
C LEU A 401 22.58 13.72 1.06
N ALA A 402 21.96 13.79 -0.11
CA ALA A 402 21.59 15.08 -0.69
C ALA A 402 20.54 15.79 0.18
N ALA A 403 20.58 17.12 0.27
CA ALA A 403 19.58 17.88 1.01
C ALA A 403 18.17 17.80 0.37
N ALA A 404 18.12 17.59 -0.94
CA ALA A 404 16.91 17.48 -1.73
C ALA A 404 17.13 16.62 -2.97
N ALA A 405 16.05 16.06 -3.51
CA ALA A 405 16.05 15.42 -4.81
C ALA A 405 14.75 15.69 -5.57
N ASN A 406 14.89 15.97 -6.86
CA ASN A 406 13.79 16.33 -7.76
C ASN A 406 13.17 15.08 -8.37
N TYR A 407 11.92 15.20 -8.83
CA TYR A 407 11.26 14.16 -9.60
C TYR A 407 10.28 14.77 -10.62
N LYS A 408 9.93 13.98 -11.63
CA LYS A 408 8.86 14.26 -12.59
C LYS A 408 7.82 13.14 -12.50
N VAL A 409 6.55 13.48 -12.40
CA VAL A 409 5.42 12.54 -12.47
C VAL A 409 4.64 12.82 -13.75
N SER A 410 4.38 11.77 -14.52
CA SER A 410 3.50 11.81 -15.68
C SER A 410 2.18 11.11 -15.33
N LEU A 411 1.13 11.89 -15.12
CA LEU A 411 -0.23 11.37 -14.91
C LEU A 411 -0.93 11.21 -16.27
N THR A 412 -1.09 9.98 -16.76
CA THR A 412 -1.81 9.72 -18.01
C THR A 412 -3.15 9.07 -17.70
N ALA A 413 -4.25 9.73 -18.05
CA ALA A 413 -5.60 9.28 -17.76
C ALA A 413 -6.48 9.25 -19.02
N ASP A 414 -7.54 8.45 -19.00
CA ASP A 414 -8.57 8.50 -20.05
C ASP A 414 -9.16 9.92 -20.18
N ALA A 415 -9.44 10.37 -21.40
CA ALA A 415 -9.90 11.74 -21.65
C ALA A 415 -11.21 12.04 -20.92
N GLY A 416 -11.23 13.17 -20.19
CA GLY A 416 -12.37 13.60 -19.39
C GLY A 416 -12.46 12.95 -18.00
N MET A 417 -11.57 11.99 -17.69
CA MET A 417 -11.51 11.35 -16.37
C MET A 417 -11.10 12.34 -15.26
N LEU A 418 -10.01 13.07 -15.47
CA LEU A 418 -9.48 14.02 -14.48
C LEU A 418 -10.14 15.39 -14.66
N ALA A 419 -10.97 15.80 -13.69
CA ALA A 419 -11.57 17.14 -13.68
C ALA A 419 -10.61 18.19 -13.12
N ARG A 420 -9.80 17.81 -12.12
CA ARG A 420 -8.82 18.69 -11.48
C ARG A 420 -7.65 17.88 -10.97
N VAL A 421 -6.45 18.43 -11.14
CA VAL A 421 -5.22 17.94 -10.51
C VAL A 421 -4.65 19.09 -9.69
N GLU A 422 -4.56 18.91 -8.39
CA GLU A 422 -3.85 19.83 -7.50
C GLU A 422 -2.48 19.25 -7.20
N THR A 423 -1.44 20.03 -7.52
CA THR A 423 -0.05 19.59 -7.41
C THR A 423 0.62 20.22 -6.18
N PRO A 424 1.66 19.57 -5.62
CA PRO A 424 2.60 20.22 -4.73
C PRO A 424 3.10 21.52 -5.35
N HIS A 425 3.32 22.56 -4.54
CA HIS A 425 3.93 23.77 -5.06
C HIS A 425 5.36 23.45 -5.50
N ALA A 426 5.71 23.81 -6.74
CA ALA A 426 7.01 23.53 -7.31
C ALA A 426 8.12 24.20 -6.47
N ARG A 427 8.83 23.40 -5.67
CA ARG A 427 10.09 23.81 -5.03
C ARG A 427 11.26 23.71 -6.01
N SER A 428 11.05 24.10 -7.26
CA SER A 428 12.12 24.08 -8.27
C SER A 428 13.19 25.09 -7.87
N THR A 429 14.25 24.59 -7.25
CA THR A 429 15.45 25.35 -6.89
C THR A 429 16.46 25.38 -8.04
N SER A 430 16.25 24.58 -9.08
CA SER A 430 17.18 24.44 -10.20
C SER A 430 16.92 25.51 -11.27
N PRO A 431 17.94 26.28 -11.70
CA PRO A 431 17.82 27.23 -12.80
C PRO A 431 17.52 26.51 -14.12
N PRO A 432 16.86 27.17 -15.10
CA PRO A 432 16.51 26.56 -16.37
C PRO A 432 17.75 26.05 -17.13
N CYS A 433 17.70 24.80 -17.60
CA CYS A 433 18.69 24.22 -18.50
C CYS A 433 18.89 25.10 -19.73
N ASN A 434 20.13 25.47 -20.02
CA ASN A 434 20.47 26.03 -21.31
C ASN A 434 20.68 24.88 -22.31
N LEU A 435 19.59 24.43 -22.96
CA LEU A 435 19.57 23.26 -23.85
C LEU A 435 20.56 23.32 -25.03
N MET A 436 21.09 24.50 -25.37
CA MET A 436 22.03 24.68 -26.50
C MET A 436 23.50 24.47 -26.15
N ALA A 437 23.83 24.33 -24.87
CA ALA A 437 25.17 23.99 -24.43
C ALA A 437 24.98 23.08 -23.22
N HIS A 438 25.18 21.77 -23.38
CA HIS A 438 25.18 20.78 -22.29
C HIS A 438 25.64 21.42 -20.98
N GLY A 439 24.67 21.91 -20.18
CA GLY A 439 24.98 22.70 -19.01
C GLY A 439 25.72 21.80 -18.03
N PRO A 440 26.65 22.32 -17.22
CA PRO A 440 27.25 21.50 -16.18
C PRO A 440 26.12 20.97 -15.29
N MET A 441 26.10 19.64 -15.10
CA MET A 441 25.20 18.95 -14.18
C MET A 441 25.12 19.71 -12.85
N HIS A 442 23.91 20.04 -12.41
CA HIS A 442 23.70 20.63 -11.10
C HIS A 442 23.64 19.54 -10.04
N CYS A 443 24.55 19.59 -9.08
CA CYS A 443 24.59 18.65 -7.97
C CYS A 443 23.99 19.32 -6.73
N PRO A 444 22.93 18.74 -6.12
CA PRO A 444 22.46 19.22 -4.83
C PRO A 444 23.59 19.17 -3.82
N SER A 445 23.68 20.19 -2.98
CA SER A 445 24.65 20.21 -1.89
C SER A 445 24.49 18.95 -1.02
N PRO A 446 25.58 18.26 -0.67
CA PRO A 446 25.56 17.27 0.40
C PRO A 446 24.94 17.89 1.65
N ARG A 447 24.20 17.10 2.42
CA ARG A 447 23.73 17.45 3.76
C ARG A 447 24.92 18.01 4.53
N GLY A 448 24.80 19.27 4.96
CA GLY A 448 25.93 20.14 5.28
C GLY A 448 27.06 19.51 6.08
N GLU A 449 28.26 19.51 5.49
CA GLU A 449 29.44 20.00 6.22
C GLU A 449 29.13 21.44 6.65
N GLY A 450 28.88 21.61 7.95
CA GLY A 450 28.51 22.88 8.56
C GLY A 450 27.24 22.73 9.38
N ALA A 451 27.37 22.26 10.63
CA ALA A 451 26.29 22.30 11.59
C ALA A 451 25.84 23.76 11.77
N VAL A 452 24.74 24.15 11.12
CA VAL A 452 24.11 25.44 11.36
C VAL A 452 23.64 25.42 12.82
N GLU A 453 24.24 26.29 13.63
CA GLU A 453 23.90 26.40 15.04
C GLU A 453 22.51 27.03 15.19
N LEU A 454 21.48 26.20 15.31
CA LEU A 454 20.14 26.64 15.66
C LEU A 454 20.09 27.11 17.11
N ARG A 455 19.52 28.30 17.33
CA ARG A 455 19.38 28.94 18.64
C ARG A 455 17.93 28.94 19.06
N LEU A 456 17.67 28.63 20.33
CA LEU A 456 16.33 28.71 20.88
C LEU A 456 15.81 30.15 20.76
N HIS A 457 14.65 30.30 20.12
CA HIS A 457 14.04 31.60 19.86
C HIS A 457 12.70 31.77 20.58
N ALA A 458 11.86 30.75 20.57
CA ALA A 458 10.57 30.79 21.24
C ALA A 458 10.21 29.44 21.88
N VAL A 459 9.39 29.49 22.94
CA VAL A 459 8.78 28.31 23.55
C VAL A 459 7.28 28.54 23.62
N VAL A 460 6.50 27.58 23.13
CA VAL A 460 5.05 27.60 23.19
C VAL A 460 4.57 26.39 23.99
N ALA A 461 3.69 26.62 24.96
CA ALA A 461 3.07 25.55 25.73
C ALA A 461 1.61 25.36 25.31
N GLY A 462 1.14 24.12 25.42
CA GLY A 462 -0.26 23.76 25.17
C GLY A 462 -0.71 22.61 26.05
N THR A 463 -2.03 22.40 26.09
CA THR A 463 -2.66 21.30 26.81
C THR A 463 -3.64 20.60 25.90
N LEU A 464 -3.37 19.33 25.59
CA LEU A 464 -4.32 18.50 24.87
C LEU A 464 -5.30 17.89 25.87
N ARG A 465 -6.60 18.02 25.59
CA ARG A 465 -7.68 17.56 26.46
C ARG A 465 -8.38 16.36 25.86
N ARG A 466 -8.55 15.33 26.67
CA ARG A 466 -9.40 14.19 26.35
C ARG A 466 -10.85 14.63 26.42
N THR A 467 -11.56 14.47 25.32
CA THR A 467 -13.01 14.62 25.21
C THR A 467 -13.69 13.25 25.36
N THR A 468 -15.01 13.18 25.19
CA THR A 468 -15.76 11.92 25.24
C THR A 468 -15.38 10.92 24.13
N SER A 469 -14.55 11.33 23.16
CA SER A 469 -14.28 10.58 21.94
C SER A 469 -12.86 10.60 21.39
N ALA A 470 -12.12 11.66 21.68
CA ALA A 470 -10.83 11.96 21.07
C ALA A 470 -10.02 12.89 21.98
N THR A 471 -8.74 13.02 21.71
CA THR A 471 -7.92 14.08 22.32
C THR A 471 -7.91 15.29 21.38
N SER A 472 -8.02 16.50 21.95
CA SER A 472 -7.97 17.73 21.17
C SER A 472 -6.65 17.88 20.40
N THR A 473 -6.65 18.67 19.34
CA THR A 473 -5.45 19.11 18.63
C THR A 473 -5.27 20.61 18.81
N ASP A 474 -4.02 21.05 18.76
CA ASP A 474 -3.65 22.47 18.81
C ASP A 474 -3.03 22.90 17.48
N HIS A 475 -3.33 24.14 17.06
CA HIS A 475 -2.82 24.74 15.83
C HIS A 475 -1.98 25.97 16.19
N ILE A 476 -0.70 25.94 15.86
CA ILE A 476 0.25 27.01 16.11
C ILE A 476 0.62 27.66 14.78
N ARG A 477 0.31 28.94 14.64
CA ARG A 477 0.66 29.72 13.44
C ARG A 477 2.12 30.16 13.51
N LEU A 478 2.89 29.82 12.49
CA LEU A 478 4.28 30.22 12.32
C LEU A 478 4.36 31.29 11.22
N ASN A 479 4.88 32.47 11.53
CA ASN A 479 5.08 33.53 10.53
C ASN A 479 6.58 33.67 10.26
N ILE A 480 7.02 33.13 9.14
CA ILE A 480 8.42 33.14 8.71
C ILE A 480 8.68 34.43 7.93
N THR A 481 9.46 35.33 8.53
CA THR A 481 9.73 36.68 8.01
C THR A 481 11.02 36.77 7.20
N SER A 482 11.87 35.75 7.29
CA SER A 482 13.04 35.59 6.42
C SER A 482 13.36 34.09 6.27
N PRO A 483 13.89 33.65 5.12
CA PRO A 483 14.13 32.24 4.88
C PRO A 483 15.26 31.72 5.77
N GLY A 484 15.18 30.45 6.15
CA GLY A 484 16.22 29.81 6.95
C GLY A 484 15.80 28.47 7.52
N ARG A 485 16.65 27.94 8.40
CA ARG A 485 16.45 26.66 9.06
C ARG A 485 15.78 26.82 10.43
N ILE A 486 14.75 26.03 10.69
CA ILE A 486 14.01 25.96 11.95
C ILE A 486 14.01 24.52 12.49
N GLY A 487 14.28 24.37 13.78
CA GLY A 487 14.08 23.15 14.55
C GLY A 487 12.85 23.31 15.44
N ILE A 488 11.97 22.31 15.45
CA ILE A 488 10.77 22.23 16.26
C ILE A 488 10.94 21.01 17.17
N ASP A 489 11.31 21.24 18.43
CA ASP A 489 11.50 20.20 19.44
C ASP A 489 10.30 20.19 20.37
N VAL A 490 9.62 19.04 20.47
CA VAL A 490 8.52 18.88 21.41
C VAL A 490 9.03 18.15 22.63
N ALA A 491 8.60 18.59 23.80
CA ALA A 491 8.82 17.88 25.04
C ALA A 491 7.49 17.67 25.74
N SER A 492 7.10 16.41 25.88
CA SER A 492 5.91 15.99 26.60
C SER A 492 6.16 14.67 27.32
N TYR A 493 6.56 13.63 26.59
CA TYR A 493 6.57 12.25 27.04
C TYR A 493 7.55 11.98 28.19
N GLN A 494 7.03 11.49 29.33
CA GLN A 494 7.79 11.41 30.60
C GLN A 494 8.23 9.98 30.98
N GLU A 495 7.97 8.97 30.14
CA GLU A 495 8.48 7.63 30.35
C GLU A 495 9.82 7.42 29.63
N PHE A 496 10.78 6.87 30.35
CA PHE A 496 12.08 6.47 29.83
C PHE A 496 11.97 5.13 29.08
N ALA A 497 12.93 4.85 28.20
CA ALA A 497 12.96 3.60 27.43
C ALA A 497 12.99 2.31 28.28
N ASN A 498 13.42 2.41 29.55
CA ASN A 498 13.41 1.31 30.52
C ASN A 498 12.07 1.16 31.29
N GLY A 499 11.05 1.94 30.91
CA GLY A 499 9.73 1.94 31.54
C GLY A 499 9.64 2.71 32.86
N SER A 500 10.70 3.37 33.31
CA SER A 500 10.61 4.28 34.46
C SER A 500 9.98 5.62 34.07
N ILE A 501 9.45 6.36 35.04
CA ILE A 501 8.75 7.63 34.82
C ILE A 501 9.55 8.77 35.47
N ALA A 502 9.66 9.92 34.79
CA ALA A 502 10.20 11.14 35.38
C ALA A 502 9.27 11.67 36.48
N GLN A 503 9.45 11.17 37.71
CA GLN A 503 8.54 11.43 38.83
C GLN A 503 8.33 12.91 39.14
N ARG A 504 9.34 13.76 38.89
CA ARG A 504 9.28 15.22 39.11
C ARG A 504 8.86 16.01 37.86
N GLY A 505 8.40 15.33 36.81
CA GLY A 505 8.22 15.93 35.49
C GLY A 505 9.56 16.27 34.83
N LEU A 506 9.48 17.00 33.73
CA LEU A 506 10.64 17.46 32.97
C LEU A 506 11.13 18.83 33.50
N PRO A 507 12.44 19.07 33.69
CA PRO A 507 12.96 20.28 34.37
C PRO A 507 12.59 21.63 33.73
N THR A 508 12.14 21.65 32.47
CA THR A 508 11.84 22.86 31.69
C THR A 508 10.44 22.86 31.09
N VAL A 509 9.63 21.87 31.44
CA VAL A 509 8.27 21.69 30.95
C VAL A 509 7.39 21.57 32.18
N CYS A 510 6.43 22.46 32.30
CA CYS A 510 5.46 22.37 33.37
C CYS A 510 4.53 21.15 33.15
N GLY A 511 4.08 20.52 34.24
CA GLY A 511 3.08 19.45 34.20
C GLY A 511 3.66 18.05 34.40
N ARG A 512 2.88 17.19 35.06
CA ARG A 512 3.19 15.76 35.21
C ARG A 512 2.30 14.88 34.35
N ALA A 513 1.19 15.45 33.86
CA ALA A 513 0.45 14.85 32.80
C ALA A 513 1.10 15.15 31.45
N TYR A 514 1.31 14.11 30.66
CA TYR A 514 1.98 14.16 29.37
C TYR A 514 1.19 13.43 28.31
N VAL A 515 1.60 13.60 27.07
CA VAL A 515 0.94 13.03 25.90
C VAL A 515 2.01 12.55 24.92
N ASP A 516 1.74 11.41 24.29
CA ASP A 516 2.54 10.94 23.16
C ASP A 516 2.17 11.78 21.95
N THR A 517 3.09 12.57 21.39
CA THR A 517 2.75 13.64 20.45
C THR A 517 3.14 13.34 19.01
N ILE A 518 2.39 13.91 18.08
CA ILE A 518 2.67 13.91 16.65
C ILE A 518 2.48 15.32 16.09
N LEU A 519 3.32 15.68 15.11
CA LEU A 519 3.33 16.98 14.44
C LEU A 519 2.97 16.86 12.97
N TYR A 520 2.26 17.86 12.47
CA TYR A 520 2.08 18.15 11.05
C TYR A 520 2.40 19.62 10.78
N VAL A 521 3.14 19.93 9.74
CA VAL A 521 3.42 21.32 9.33
C VAL A 521 2.80 21.57 7.97
N PHE A 522 2.01 22.63 7.86
CA PHE A 522 1.31 23.03 6.65
C PHE A 522 1.79 24.38 6.14
N GLU A 523 2.03 24.51 4.85
CA GLU A 523 2.23 25.81 4.18
C GLU A 523 0.93 26.58 4.06
N ARG A 524 -0.15 25.86 3.74
CA ARG A 524 -1.51 26.37 3.61
C ARG A 524 -2.40 25.32 4.24
N TYR A 525 -2.90 25.60 5.42
CA TYR A 525 -3.77 24.65 6.10
C TYR A 525 -5.19 24.72 5.52
N PRO A 526 -5.85 23.58 5.23
CA PRO A 526 -5.35 22.19 5.32
C PRO A 526 -4.62 21.70 4.05
N ASP A 527 -4.62 22.48 2.97
CA ASP A 527 -4.35 22.00 1.61
C ASP A 527 -2.90 21.58 1.28
N ALA A 528 -1.89 22.08 2.00
CA ALA A 528 -0.47 21.89 1.65
C ALA A 528 0.35 21.41 2.86
N LEU A 529 0.43 20.09 3.05
CA LEU A 529 1.32 19.45 4.02
C LEU A 529 2.78 19.54 3.56
N ILE A 530 3.66 19.93 4.46
CA ILE A 530 5.11 19.98 4.23
C ILE A 530 5.81 18.82 4.95
N ALA A 531 5.41 18.55 6.19
CA ALA A 531 6.13 17.64 7.06
C ALA A 531 5.19 16.95 8.06
N ALA A 532 5.48 15.69 8.41
CA ALA A 532 4.82 14.98 9.50
C ALA A 532 5.82 14.14 10.30
N VAL A 533 5.76 14.19 11.63
CA VAL A 533 6.67 13.43 12.51
C VAL A 533 6.01 13.05 13.83
N GLY A 534 6.09 11.77 14.20
CA GLY A 534 5.56 11.24 15.47
C GLY A 534 6.62 10.64 16.40
N THR A 535 7.86 10.49 15.94
CA THR A 535 8.98 10.00 16.77
C THR A 535 10.28 10.64 16.31
N ARG A 536 11.29 10.68 17.18
CA ARG A 536 12.65 11.14 16.85
C ARG A 536 13.68 10.00 16.86
N PRO A 537 14.79 10.10 16.09
CA PRO A 537 15.83 9.07 16.08
C PRO A 537 16.58 8.96 17.41
N ILE A 538 17.00 7.74 17.79
CA ILE A 538 17.71 7.44 19.05
C ILE A 538 18.99 8.29 19.22
N ALA A 539 19.70 8.58 18.13
CA ALA A 539 20.92 9.40 18.16
C ALA A 539 20.69 10.85 18.66
N HIS A 540 19.46 11.35 18.56
CA HIS A 540 19.09 12.69 19.03
C HIS A 540 18.65 12.71 20.50
N VAL A 541 18.41 11.55 21.14
CA VAL A 541 18.07 11.47 22.57
C VAL A 541 19.31 11.62 23.45
N ALA A 542 20.48 11.20 22.97
CA ALA A 542 21.73 11.22 23.73
C ALA A 542 22.46 12.57 23.71
N SER A 543 21.89 13.58 23.05
CA SER A 543 22.50 14.91 22.89
C SER A 543 21.91 15.91 23.89
N GLU A 544 22.78 16.65 24.61
CA GLU A 544 22.39 17.73 25.53
C GLU A 544 21.61 18.89 24.87
N ARG A 545 21.53 18.88 23.52
CA ARG A 545 20.88 19.92 22.71
C ARG A 545 19.34 19.91 22.81
N TYR A 546 18.73 18.78 23.19
CA TYR A 546 17.28 18.58 23.11
C TYR A 546 16.63 18.55 24.50
N ARG A 547 15.37 18.99 24.59
CA ARG A 547 14.65 19.12 25.86
C ARG A 547 13.82 17.88 26.22
N SER A 548 13.45 17.07 25.23
CA SER A 548 12.80 15.78 25.47
C SER A 548 13.77 14.71 25.96
N ILE A 549 13.26 13.77 26.76
CA ILE A 549 13.96 12.58 27.26
C ILE A 549 13.58 11.26 26.54
N SER A 550 12.60 11.28 25.63
CA SER A 550 12.05 10.08 24.99
C SER A 550 12.11 10.16 23.46
N THR A 551 12.35 9.06 22.76
CA THR A 551 12.22 9.01 21.29
C THR A 551 10.78 9.23 20.81
N ARG A 552 9.81 9.13 21.72
CA ARG A 552 8.38 9.32 21.43
C ARG A 552 7.97 10.79 21.32
N ASP A 553 8.78 11.72 21.82
CA ASP A 553 8.53 13.11 21.46
C ASP A 553 9.14 13.40 20.07
N PRO A 554 8.39 14.06 19.18
CA PRO A 554 8.83 14.40 17.86
C PRO A 554 9.83 15.56 17.88
N TYR A 555 10.79 15.48 16.96
CA TYR A 555 11.70 16.58 16.63
C TYR A 555 11.69 16.75 15.13
N LEU A 556 11.51 17.98 14.66
CA LEU A 556 11.49 18.32 13.24
C LEU A 556 12.54 19.39 12.95
N GLU A 557 13.26 19.31 11.84
CA GLU A 557 14.15 20.37 11.36
C GLU A 557 13.83 20.61 9.88
N LEU A 558 13.43 21.84 9.56
CA LEU A 558 12.95 22.25 8.25
C LEU A 558 13.75 23.45 7.74
N GLU A 559 13.83 23.59 6.43
CA GLU A 559 14.19 24.84 5.79
C GLU A 559 12.91 25.49 5.25
N LEU A 560 12.54 26.65 5.80
CA LEU A 560 11.29 27.34 5.47
C LEU A 560 11.57 28.65 4.74
N GLY A 561 10.81 28.90 3.67
CA GLY A 561 10.76 30.19 2.98
C GLY A 561 9.89 31.21 3.72
N VAL A 562 9.94 32.47 3.29
CA VAL A 562 9.04 33.52 3.81
C VAL A 562 7.59 33.12 3.58
N GLY A 563 6.77 33.12 4.62
CA GLY A 563 5.40 32.64 4.53
C GLY A 563 4.73 32.43 5.88
N VAL A 564 3.46 32.05 5.83
CA VAL A 564 2.67 31.71 7.01
C VAL A 564 2.40 30.23 6.98
N TYR A 565 2.82 29.52 8.01
CA TYR A 565 2.66 28.07 8.16
C TYR A 565 1.80 27.76 9.37
N THR A 566 1.23 26.56 9.41
CA THR A 566 0.47 26.03 10.54
C THR A 566 1.13 24.75 11.03
N LEU A 567 1.61 24.75 12.28
CA LEU A 567 2.01 23.55 12.99
C LEU A 567 0.79 22.99 13.73
N VAL A 568 0.41 21.75 13.44
CA VAL A 568 -0.64 21.01 14.16
C VAL A 568 0.02 20.02 15.10
N ILE A 569 -0.43 20.02 16.35
CA ILE A 569 0.05 19.14 17.41
C ILE A 569 -1.12 18.32 17.92
N GLY A 570 -0.95 17.01 17.97
CA GLY A 570 -1.95 16.10 18.52
C GLY A 570 -1.34 14.92 19.25
N GLN A 571 -2.22 14.05 19.71
CA GLN A 571 -1.85 12.82 20.41
C GLN A 571 -1.70 11.67 19.41
N GLU A 572 -0.62 10.92 19.51
CA GLU A 572 -0.41 9.69 18.74
C GLU A 572 -1.38 8.58 19.20
N PRO A 573 -2.08 7.88 18.28
CA PRO A 573 -2.10 8.12 16.83
C PRO A 573 -3.03 9.29 16.46
N LEU A 574 -2.54 10.20 15.59
CA LEU A 574 -3.35 11.20 14.88
C LEU A 574 -3.08 11.02 13.39
N SER A 575 -4.11 10.74 12.60
CA SER A 575 -4.02 10.67 11.13
C SER A 575 -3.96 12.06 10.50
N LEU A 576 -3.43 12.13 9.27
CA LEU A 576 -3.40 13.36 8.48
C LEU A 576 -4.80 13.96 8.27
N TYR A 577 -5.82 13.10 8.13
CA TYR A 577 -7.21 13.57 8.04
C TYR A 577 -7.71 14.19 9.35
N GLU A 578 -7.43 13.56 10.50
CA GLU A 578 -7.77 14.12 11.81
C GLU A 578 -7.03 15.43 12.07
N ALA A 579 -5.83 15.60 11.51
CA ALA A 579 -5.11 16.87 11.52
C ALA A 579 -5.82 17.98 10.71
N PHE A 580 -6.63 17.63 9.69
CA PHE A 580 -7.37 18.59 8.85
C PHE A 580 -8.71 19.07 9.43
N HIS A 581 -9.48 18.18 10.08
CA HIS A 581 -10.92 18.42 10.27
C HIS A 581 -11.38 18.58 11.72
N ALA A 582 -10.46 18.54 12.70
CA ALA A 582 -10.77 18.66 14.12
C ALA A 582 -12.01 17.84 14.54
N LEU A 583 -11.75 16.62 15.06
CA LEU A 583 -12.67 15.64 15.69
C LEU A 583 -13.24 14.56 14.71
N TYR A 584 -13.53 13.28 15.01
CA TYR A 584 -13.98 12.45 16.18
C TYR A 584 -13.75 10.91 15.82
N PRO A 585 -14.38 9.89 16.48
CA PRO A 585 -14.03 9.03 17.64
C PRO A 585 -13.39 7.64 17.33
N ASP A 586 -12.46 7.17 18.15
CA ASP A 586 -12.50 5.80 18.74
C ASP A 586 -11.47 5.68 19.87
N VAL A 587 -11.98 5.49 21.08
CA VAL A 587 -11.22 5.34 22.31
C VAL A 587 -10.43 4.02 22.27
N ARG A 588 -9.11 4.11 22.27
CA ARG A 588 -8.29 3.12 22.97
C ARG A 588 -7.87 3.73 24.30
N GLU A 589 -8.35 3.17 25.41
CA GLU A 589 -7.97 3.59 26.77
C GLU A 589 -6.44 3.60 26.98
N ALA A 590 -5.70 2.84 26.18
CA ALA A 590 -4.25 2.77 26.17
C ALA A 590 -3.54 4.02 25.62
N ASN A 591 -4.25 4.94 24.94
CA ASN A 591 -3.63 6.08 24.24
C ASN A 591 -4.00 7.44 24.84
N ALA A 592 -4.71 7.51 25.96
CA ALA A 592 -5.06 8.79 26.58
C ALA A 592 -3.81 9.59 27.01
N PRO A 593 -3.92 10.91 27.26
CA PRO A 593 -2.91 11.61 28.03
C PRO A 593 -2.67 10.87 29.34
N LEU A 594 -1.44 10.91 29.84
CA LEU A 594 -1.00 10.08 30.95
C LEU A 594 -0.53 10.96 32.10
N LEU A 595 -1.00 10.67 33.31
CA LEU A 595 -0.41 11.18 34.54
C LEU A 595 0.22 9.98 35.26
N CYS A 596 1.54 9.98 35.35
CA CYS A 596 2.31 8.92 36.01
C CYS A 596 2.00 7.51 35.46
N GLY A 597 1.91 7.41 34.13
CA GLY A 597 1.68 6.14 33.40
C GLY A 597 0.23 5.65 33.44
N ARG A 598 -0.70 6.48 33.91
CA ARG A 598 -2.14 6.16 33.95
C ARG A 598 -2.95 7.17 33.14
N PRO A 599 -4.04 6.74 32.48
CA PRO A 599 -4.92 7.64 31.75
C PRO A 599 -5.37 8.86 32.57
N HIS A 600 -5.30 10.03 31.97
CA HIS A 600 -5.60 11.34 32.56
C HIS A 600 -6.42 12.20 31.57
N PRO A 601 -7.27 13.13 32.05
CA PRO A 601 -8.10 13.95 31.16
C PRO A 601 -7.34 14.97 30.33
N VAL A 602 -6.10 15.30 30.70
CA VAL A 602 -5.28 16.31 30.03
C VAL A 602 -3.83 15.85 29.95
N GLY A 603 -3.09 16.33 28.96
CA GLY A 603 -1.64 16.17 28.84
C GLY A 603 -0.99 17.46 28.36
N HIS A 604 0.15 17.81 28.96
CA HIS A 604 0.86 19.04 28.68
C HIS A 604 2.03 18.78 27.73
N TYR A 605 2.29 19.72 26.83
CA TYR A 605 3.46 19.69 25.96
C TYR A 605 4.07 21.09 25.88
N HIS A 606 5.36 21.17 25.57
CA HIS A 606 6.04 22.40 25.20
C HIS A 606 6.74 22.20 23.85
N VAL A 607 6.66 23.19 22.98
CA VAL A 607 7.36 23.25 21.70
C VAL A 607 8.45 24.31 21.78
N PHE A 608 9.68 23.88 21.54
CA PHE A 608 10.85 24.72 21.48
C PHE A 608 11.18 24.98 20.01
N PHE A 609 11.08 26.24 19.62
CA PHE A 609 11.44 26.70 18.28
C PHE A 609 12.88 27.18 18.28
N HIS A 610 13.74 26.43 17.61
CA HIS A 610 15.13 26.78 17.35
C HIS A 610 15.24 27.35 15.94
N VAL A 611 15.89 28.50 15.76
CA VAL A 611 16.03 29.12 14.43
C VAL A 611 17.48 29.42 14.14
N GLN A 612 17.83 29.45 12.86
CA GLN A 612 19.16 29.82 12.40
C GLN A 612 19.52 31.28 12.72
N HIS A 613 18.54 32.19 12.65
CA HIS A 613 18.72 33.60 13.00
C HIS A 613 17.42 34.19 13.55
N ALA A 614 17.53 35.16 14.46
CA ALA A 614 16.41 35.61 15.30
C ALA A 614 15.29 36.35 14.53
N HIS A 615 15.53 36.77 13.30
CA HIS A 615 14.54 37.46 12.45
C HIS A 615 13.84 36.51 11.47
N MET A 616 14.11 35.20 11.58
CA MET A 616 13.45 34.15 10.79
C MET A 616 11.98 33.99 11.16
N LEU A 617 11.68 33.90 12.44
CA LEU A 617 10.36 33.56 12.96
C LEU A 617 9.85 34.74 13.79
N ALA A 618 8.68 35.26 13.44
CA ALA A 618 7.97 36.13 14.38
C ALA A 618 7.48 35.28 15.57
N PRO A 619 7.46 35.81 16.81
CA PRO A 619 7.04 35.06 18.00
C PRO A 619 5.72 34.31 17.75
N PRO A 620 5.72 32.97 17.79
CA PRO A 620 4.51 32.20 17.55
C PRO A 620 3.46 32.51 18.62
N ALA A 621 2.21 32.69 18.20
CA ALA A 621 1.11 32.84 19.14
C ALA A 621 0.87 31.49 19.85
N PRO A 622 0.65 31.47 21.18
CA PRO A 622 0.27 30.25 21.87
C PRO A 622 -1.10 29.77 21.37
N PRO A 623 -1.37 28.45 21.38
CA PRO A 623 -2.65 27.88 20.92
C PRO A 623 -3.84 28.26 21.81
N GLY A 624 -3.59 28.87 22.98
CA GLY A 624 -4.63 29.24 23.94
C GLY A 624 -5.19 28.08 24.77
N SER A 625 -4.78 26.84 24.47
CA SER A 625 -5.20 25.62 25.17
C SER A 625 -4.53 25.41 26.53
N PHE A 626 -3.39 26.09 26.78
CA PHE A 626 -2.52 25.78 27.91
C PHE A 626 -3.19 26.02 29.27
N ASP A 627 -3.28 24.95 30.06
CA ASP A 627 -3.88 24.92 31.39
C ASP A 627 -2.81 25.07 32.47
N HIS A 628 -2.45 26.32 32.77
CA HIS A 628 -1.46 26.65 33.80
C HIS A 628 -1.82 26.12 35.20
N ALA A 629 -3.11 26.02 35.54
CA ALA A 629 -3.55 25.65 36.87
C ALA A 629 -3.37 24.14 37.13
N SER A 630 -3.79 23.29 36.19
CA SER A 630 -3.55 21.84 36.26
C SER A 630 -2.06 21.52 36.22
N CYS A 631 -1.33 22.19 35.34
CA CYS A 631 0.09 21.99 35.11
C CYS A 631 0.98 22.15 36.36
N THR A 632 0.55 22.97 37.33
CA THR A 632 1.31 23.27 38.56
C THR A 632 0.84 22.47 39.79
N THR A 633 -0.29 21.76 39.69
CA THR A 633 -0.93 21.09 40.84
C THR A 633 -1.01 19.57 40.70
N GLU A 634 -0.74 19.02 39.51
CA GLU A 634 -0.67 17.59 39.27
C GLU A 634 0.48 16.91 40.04
N VAL A 635 0.14 15.88 40.82
CA VAL A 635 1.08 15.07 41.60
C VAL A 635 0.83 13.59 41.37
N CYS A 636 1.88 12.78 41.36
CA CYS A 636 1.73 11.33 41.31
C CYS A 636 1.11 10.82 42.62
N ALA A 637 0.23 9.82 42.55
CA ALA A 637 -0.47 9.29 43.73
C ALA A 637 0.46 8.83 44.88
N TYR A 638 1.72 8.51 44.58
CA TYR A 638 2.74 8.14 45.57
C TYR A 638 3.33 9.33 46.35
N GLU A 639 3.06 10.58 45.97
CA GLU A 639 3.43 11.78 46.72
C GLU A 639 2.37 12.23 47.74
N LYS A 640 1.24 11.51 47.85
CA LYS A 640 0.30 11.65 48.98
C LYS A 640 0.63 10.65 50.08
N LEU A 641 1.81 10.76 50.66
CA LEU A 641 2.07 10.29 52.03
C LEU A 641 2.61 11.50 52.81
N PRO A 642 2.09 11.76 54.02
CA PRO A 642 2.36 12.98 54.79
C PRO A 642 3.84 13.17 55.13
#